data_AF-A0A3S9SL92-F1
#
_entry.id   AF-A0A3S9SL92-F1
#
_cell.length_a   1.000
_cell.length_b   1.000
_cell.length_c   1.000
_cell.angle_alpha   90.00
_cell.angle_beta   90.00
_cell.angle_gamma   90.00
#
_symmetry.space_group_name_H-M   'P 1'
#
loop_
_entity.id
_entity.type
_entity.pdbx_description
1 polymer ?
#
loop_
_entity_poly.entity_id
_entity_poly.type
_entity_poly.pdbx_seq_one_letter_code
_entity_poly.pdbx_strand_id
1 'polypeptide(L)'
;MGQYKKLWLSLIAVLTITFSILGYLGVEVYRQAPPFPEAYVSADGKTVISKDDVLAGQSAWQSTGGMELGSILGHGAYQAPDWTADWLHRELVAWLNISAQEQHGKMFDELNADQQAALKAALTEEYRNGSRMGADGKVVLSDTRIKAIEAVAPYYIKLYGNDPSMEKTREHFAMKNNTLPDETRRQRLANFFFWTSWAAATNRPNHDATYTNNWPHEPLINNVPTTENVMWSVASIVFLLSGIGLLVWGWSFLHKEEGELQLPDTDPVSKVQLTPSQRALGKYVFLTVALFIVQILLGGLTAHYTVEGQRFFGIPLSDWFPYALVRTWHLQSAIFWIATGFLTAGLFLAPVVNGGKDPKFQALGVNALFVALFIVVGGSYGGNFLALSHAMPAHLNFWFGHQGYEYLDLGRFWQILLMVGLLLWLFLMLRCTVSAFKDKNADKNLLAIFVASMVGVGVFYAPGLFYGEHDSLTVMDYWRWWVVHLWVEGFFEVFATVALAFIFYNLGLVSRKSATVASLVAASLFMVGGVPGTFHHLYFAGTTTPILAVGACFSALEVVPLILLGKEAHEHWAYQHATPWMKRLRWPLMCFVAVAFWNMIGAGVFGFLINPPLSLFYLQGLNTTAVHAHAALFGVYGFLALGFVLLVARYLKPDYEFEEKLMSYGFWMLNLGLVGMIATSLLPAGVIQIYAAIHDGLWMARSEGFMQQDSLVMLRWIRTISDLVFIAGGCCVAWQATKIVFSKGTGKKTA
;
A
#
# COMPACT_ATOMS: atom_id res chain seq x y z
N MET A 1 32.79 0.30 -14.11
CA MET A 1 32.63 1.64 -13.48
C MET A 1 33.04 2.78 -14.40
N GLY A 2 34.07 2.64 -15.27
CA GLY A 2 34.34 3.55 -16.40
C GLY A 2 34.29 5.05 -16.06
N GLN A 3 33.71 5.84 -16.95
CA GLN A 3 33.51 7.29 -16.77
C GLN A 3 32.45 7.66 -15.70
N TYR A 4 31.60 6.70 -15.29
CA TYR A 4 30.51 6.93 -14.33
C TYR A 4 30.90 6.58 -12.88
N LYS A 5 32.20 6.44 -12.58
CA LYS A 5 32.69 6.01 -11.27
C LYS A 5 32.11 6.84 -10.12
N LYS A 6 31.99 8.17 -10.29
CA LYS A 6 31.41 9.06 -9.27
C LYS A 6 29.95 8.71 -8.98
N LEU A 7 29.11 8.59 -10.01
CA LEU A 7 27.68 8.28 -9.85
C LEU A 7 27.45 6.92 -9.21
N TRP A 8 28.23 5.90 -9.60
CA TRP A 8 28.16 4.58 -8.95
C TRP A 8 28.57 4.62 -7.48
N LEU A 9 29.65 5.32 -7.15
CA LEU A 9 30.07 5.46 -5.75
C LEU A 9 29.04 6.24 -4.93
N SER A 10 28.41 7.27 -5.51
CA SER A 10 27.30 7.99 -4.88
C SER A 10 26.12 7.08 -4.61
N LEU A 11 25.67 6.29 -5.59
CA LEU A 11 24.57 5.34 -5.40
C LEU A 11 24.90 4.29 -4.32
N ILE A 12 26.10 3.71 -4.34
CA ILE A 12 26.52 2.72 -3.34
C ILE A 12 26.58 3.37 -1.95
N ALA A 13 27.09 4.60 -1.84
CA ALA A 13 27.14 5.33 -0.58
C ALA A 13 25.73 5.62 -0.05
N VAL A 14 24.82 6.11 -0.90
CA VAL A 14 23.40 6.33 -0.56
C VAL A 14 22.80 5.05 -0.01
N LEU A 15 22.86 3.95 -0.77
CA LEU A 15 22.30 2.66 -0.34
C LEU A 15 22.91 2.19 0.99
N THR A 16 24.23 2.28 1.13
CA THR A 16 24.91 1.85 2.37
C THR A 16 24.43 2.66 3.57
N ILE A 17 24.33 3.98 3.44
CA ILE A 17 23.89 4.87 4.52
C ILE A 17 22.42 4.65 4.84
N THR A 18 21.54 4.66 3.83
CA THR A 18 20.10 4.59 4.05
C THR A 18 19.65 3.23 4.59
N PHE A 19 20.22 2.13 4.09
CA PHE A 19 19.95 0.80 4.67
C PHE A 19 20.56 0.64 6.07
N SER A 20 21.68 1.30 6.38
CA SER A 20 22.22 1.32 7.74
C SER A 20 21.28 2.04 8.70
N ILE A 21 20.69 3.17 8.28
CA ILE A 21 19.67 3.90 9.07
C ILE A 21 18.44 3.01 9.29
N LEU A 22 17.90 2.43 8.21
CA LEU A 22 16.72 1.56 8.25
C LEU A 22 16.94 0.33 9.15
N GLY A 23 18.12 -0.29 9.08
CA GLY A 23 18.48 -1.44 9.91
C GLY A 23 18.73 -1.08 11.37
N TYR A 24 19.46 0.01 11.63
CA TYR A 24 19.74 0.48 12.99
C TYR A 24 18.46 0.85 13.74
N LEU A 25 17.59 1.65 13.10
CA LEU A 25 16.29 2.01 13.68
C LEU A 25 15.31 0.82 13.72
N GLY A 26 15.46 -0.16 12.81
CA GLY A 26 14.75 -1.43 12.91
C GLY A 26 15.05 -2.18 14.21
N VAL A 27 16.28 -2.15 14.71
CA VAL A 27 16.61 -2.72 16.03
C VAL A 27 15.87 -1.98 17.15
N GLU A 28 15.69 -0.67 17.01
CA GLU A 28 14.92 0.14 17.97
C GLU A 28 13.43 -0.22 17.94
N VAL A 29 12.83 -0.42 16.76
CA VAL A 29 11.45 -0.93 16.60
C VAL A 29 11.24 -2.20 17.43
N TYR A 30 12.15 -3.18 17.32
CA TYR A 30 12.06 -4.43 18.06
C TYR A 30 12.18 -4.25 19.58
N ARG A 31 13.05 -3.35 20.04
CA ARG A 31 13.31 -3.14 21.48
C ARG A 31 12.28 -2.26 22.16
N GLN A 32 11.64 -1.36 21.41
CA GLN A 32 10.76 -0.32 21.93
C GLN A 32 9.29 -0.55 21.53
N ALA A 33 8.96 -1.66 20.86
CA ALA A 33 7.59 -2.03 20.59
C ALA A 33 6.77 -2.11 21.90
N PRO A 34 5.45 -1.82 21.88
CA PRO A 34 4.58 -2.06 23.01
C PRO A 34 4.68 -3.53 23.42
N PRO A 35 4.96 -3.84 24.69
CA PRO A 35 5.08 -5.22 25.13
C PRO A 35 3.70 -5.88 25.19
N PHE A 36 3.66 -7.20 25.11
CA PHE A 36 2.53 -7.99 25.60
C PHE A 36 2.77 -8.27 27.09
N PRO A 37 2.00 -7.67 28.01
CA PRO A 37 2.13 -7.96 29.43
C PRO A 37 1.87 -9.45 29.70
N GLU A 38 2.56 -10.03 30.68
CA GLU A 38 2.34 -11.42 31.08
C GLU A 38 0.91 -11.62 31.61
N ALA A 39 0.41 -10.62 32.35
CA ALA A 39 -0.99 -10.53 32.74
C ALA A 39 -1.40 -9.10 33.08
N TYR A 40 -2.67 -8.80 32.82
CA TYR A 40 -3.40 -7.71 33.46
C TYR A 40 -4.05 -8.25 34.73
N VAL A 41 -3.80 -7.59 35.86
CA VAL A 41 -4.27 -8.02 37.17
C VAL A 41 -5.04 -6.90 37.86
N SER A 42 -6.01 -7.25 38.70
CA SER A 42 -6.63 -6.31 39.64
C SER A 42 -5.66 -5.91 40.76
N ALA A 43 -6.03 -4.92 41.56
CA ALA A 43 -5.24 -4.44 42.69
C ALA A 43 -4.94 -5.53 43.75
N ASP A 44 -5.81 -6.54 43.87
CA ASP A 44 -5.62 -7.71 44.76
C ASP A 44 -4.80 -8.85 44.11
N GLY A 45 -4.36 -8.68 42.85
CA GLY A 45 -3.51 -9.62 42.13
C GLY A 45 -4.23 -10.71 41.34
N LYS A 46 -5.56 -10.69 41.23
CA LYS A 46 -6.32 -11.63 40.41
C LYS A 46 -6.12 -11.33 38.91
N THR A 47 -5.81 -12.35 38.12
CA THR A 47 -5.68 -12.23 36.66
C THR A 47 -7.02 -11.93 36.00
N VAL A 48 -7.05 -10.85 35.21
CA VAL A 48 -8.20 -10.42 34.40
C VAL A 48 -8.02 -10.86 32.95
N ILE A 49 -6.86 -10.55 32.36
CA ILE A 49 -6.49 -10.91 30.98
C ILE A 49 -5.05 -11.44 31.00
N SER A 50 -4.80 -12.61 30.40
CA SER A 50 -3.44 -13.15 30.25
C SER A 50 -2.84 -12.80 28.88
N LYS A 51 -1.52 -12.92 28.75
CA LYS A 51 -0.81 -12.78 27.48
C LYS A 51 -1.35 -13.70 26.38
N ASP A 52 -1.58 -14.96 26.71
CA ASP A 52 -2.09 -15.96 25.76
C ASP A 52 -3.48 -15.59 25.25
N ASP A 53 -4.28 -14.92 26.08
CA ASP A 53 -5.61 -14.45 25.69
C ASP A 53 -5.55 -13.35 24.65
N VAL A 54 -4.58 -12.43 24.79
CA VAL A 54 -4.33 -11.34 23.82
C VAL A 54 -3.83 -11.92 22.50
N LEU A 55 -2.87 -12.84 22.54
CA LEU A 55 -2.32 -13.49 21.34
C LEU A 55 -3.38 -14.34 20.61
N ALA A 56 -4.18 -15.10 21.35
CA ALA A 56 -5.32 -15.82 20.78
C ALA A 56 -6.37 -14.86 20.17
N GLY A 57 -6.54 -13.69 20.76
CA GLY A 57 -7.36 -12.61 20.22
C GLY A 57 -6.82 -12.02 18.91
N GLN A 58 -5.50 -11.84 18.81
CA GLN A 58 -4.82 -11.43 17.58
C GLN A 58 -5.05 -12.44 16.45
N SER A 59 -4.86 -13.74 16.70
CA SER A 59 -5.16 -14.79 15.70
C SER A 59 -6.65 -14.85 15.34
N ALA A 60 -7.55 -14.58 16.30
CA ALA A 60 -8.98 -14.47 16.03
C ALA A 60 -9.29 -13.30 15.09
N TRP A 61 -8.72 -12.12 15.35
CA TRP A 61 -8.84 -10.94 14.49
C TRP A 61 -8.34 -11.19 13.07
N GLN A 62 -7.17 -11.83 12.91
CA GLN A 62 -6.64 -12.18 11.60
C GLN A 62 -7.61 -13.05 10.79
N SER A 63 -8.27 -14.00 11.46
CA SER A 63 -9.24 -14.91 10.81
C SER A 63 -10.57 -14.26 10.41
N THR A 64 -10.88 -13.07 10.91
CA THR A 64 -12.05 -12.29 10.47
C THR A 64 -11.75 -11.37 9.28
N GLY A 65 -10.54 -11.45 8.73
CA GLY A 65 -10.03 -10.57 7.66
C GLY A 65 -9.06 -9.51 8.17
N GLY A 66 -8.87 -9.38 9.47
CA GLY A 66 -7.96 -8.43 10.09
C GLY A 66 -8.18 -6.99 9.62
N MET A 67 -7.17 -6.42 8.97
CA MET A 67 -7.15 -5.06 8.40
C MET A 67 -8.12 -4.86 7.23
N GLU A 68 -8.70 -5.92 6.66
CA GLU A 68 -9.64 -5.80 5.55
C GLU A 68 -11.07 -5.42 6.00
N LEU A 69 -11.37 -5.56 7.29
CA LEU A 69 -12.69 -5.26 7.86
C LEU A 69 -12.80 -3.83 8.41
N GLY A 70 -11.82 -3.44 9.22
CA GLY A 70 -11.68 -2.12 9.82
C GLY A 70 -10.20 -1.81 9.99
N SER A 71 -9.84 -0.91 10.91
CA SER A 71 -8.43 -0.60 11.18
C SER A 71 -8.01 -0.89 12.62
N ILE A 72 -6.73 -1.18 12.80
CA ILE A 72 -6.04 -1.23 14.09
C ILE A 72 -4.82 -0.33 13.99
N LEU A 73 -4.61 0.53 15.00
CA LEU A 73 -3.53 1.53 14.96
C LEU A 73 -3.56 2.37 13.67
N GLY A 74 -4.76 2.59 13.11
CA GLY A 74 -4.98 3.38 11.90
C GLY A 74 -4.67 2.69 10.57
N HIS A 75 -4.12 1.48 10.58
CA HIS A 75 -3.88 0.68 9.37
C HIS A 75 -5.06 -0.28 9.11
N GLY A 76 -5.58 -0.27 7.88
CA GLY A 76 -6.65 -1.14 7.41
C GLY A 76 -7.77 -0.43 6.66
N ALA A 77 -8.95 -1.03 6.65
CA ALA A 77 -10.12 -0.56 5.93
C ALA A 77 -10.81 0.62 6.64
N TYR A 78 -11.64 1.33 5.87
CA TYR A 78 -12.22 2.63 6.28
C TYR A 78 -13.73 2.61 6.52
N GLN A 79 -14.41 1.47 6.29
CA GLN A 79 -15.87 1.38 6.44
C GLN A 79 -16.30 1.06 7.87
N ALA A 80 -15.76 -0.02 8.46
CA ALA A 80 -15.87 -0.23 9.90
C ALA A 80 -14.96 0.77 10.65
N PRO A 81 -15.12 0.96 11.97
CA PRO A 81 -14.29 1.88 12.74
C PRO A 81 -12.81 1.46 12.81
N ASP A 82 -12.00 2.35 13.37
CA ASP A 82 -10.73 1.92 13.96
C ASP A 82 -11.01 1.30 15.34
N TRP A 83 -10.72 0.01 15.51
CA TRP A 83 -11.07 -0.69 16.74
C TRP A 83 -10.24 -0.24 17.94
N THR A 84 -9.05 0.32 17.71
CA THR A 84 -8.23 0.88 18.80
C THR A 84 -8.84 2.17 19.32
N ALA A 85 -9.20 3.08 18.43
CA ALA A 85 -9.84 4.35 18.79
C ALA A 85 -11.27 4.17 19.33
N ASP A 86 -12.07 3.30 18.72
CA ASP A 86 -13.45 3.02 19.15
C ASP A 86 -13.48 2.33 20.52
N TRP A 87 -12.61 1.33 20.75
CA TRP A 87 -12.51 0.70 22.07
C TRP A 87 -12.06 1.72 23.12
N LEU A 88 -10.99 2.47 22.83
CA LEU A 88 -10.44 3.46 23.75
C LEU A 88 -11.52 4.45 24.19
N HIS A 89 -12.22 5.07 23.24
CA HIS A 89 -13.24 6.05 23.57
C HIS A 89 -14.38 5.46 24.42
N ARG A 90 -14.90 4.28 24.05
CA ARG A 90 -15.96 3.61 24.81
C ARG A 90 -15.52 3.26 26.23
N GLU A 91 -14.29 2.81 26.40
CA GLU A 91 -13.71 2.48 27.71
C GLU A 91 -13.58 3.74 28.59
N LEU A 92 -13.07 4.85 28.04
CA LEU A 92 -12.93 6.12 28.75
C LEU A 92 -14.29 6.67 29.20
N VAL A 93 -15.30 6.65 28.33
CA VAL A 93 -16.67 7.11 28.65
C VAL A 93 -17.31 6.19 29.70
N ALA A 94 -17.11 4.87 29.60
CA ALA A 94 -17.59 3.94 30.62
C ALA A 94 -16.95 4.21 31.98
N TRP A 95 -15.63 4.42 32.03
CA TRP A 95 -14.91 4.78 33.26
C TRP A 95 -15.43 6.08 33.86
N LEU A 96 -15.66 7.11 33.05
CA LEU A 96 -16.19 8.41 33.48
C LEU A 96 -17.60 8.27 34.07
N ASN A 97 -18.48 7.52 33.41
CA ASN A 97 -19.84 7.31 33.90
C ASN A 97 -19.88 6.50 35.19
N ILE A 98 -19.06 5.45 35.32
CA ILE A 98 -18.97 4.67 36.56
C ILE A 98 -18.47 5.56 37.70
N SER A 99 -17.40 6.32 37.46
CA SER A 99 -16.81 7.21 38.48
C SER A 99 -17.75 8.36 38.87
N ALA A 100 -18.44 8.95 37.91
CA ALA A 100 -19.45 9.98 38.15
C ALA A 100 -20.62 9.45 38.98
N GLN A 101 -21.09 8.24 38.68
CA GLN A 101 -22.16 7.60 39.42
C GLN A 101 -21.74 7.28 40.86
N GLU A 102 -20.52 6.79 41.08
CA GLU A 102 -19.99 6.46 42.40
C GLU A 102 -19.73 7.71 43.27
N GLN A 103 -19.23 8.80 42.68
CA GLN A 103 -18.85 10.02 43.43
C GLN A 103 -19.98 11.06 43.56
N HIS A 104 -20.91 11.10 42.60
CA HIS A 104 -21.90 12.17 42.49
C HIS A 104 -23.34 11.66 42.24
N GLY A 105 -23.53 10.36 42.05
CA GLY A 105 -24.86 9.77 41.80
C GLY A 105 -25.52 10.19 40.48
N LYS A 106 -24.72 10.68 39.53
CA LYS A 106 -25.17 11.21 38.23
C LYS A 106 -24.29 10.70 37.10
N MET A 107 -24.78 10.76 35.87
CA MET A 107 -23.96 10.48 34.68
C MET A 107 -22.98 11.63 34.41
N PHE A 108 -21.88 11.34 33.70
CA PHE A 108 -20.81 12.31 33.48
C PHE A 108 -21.30 13.62 32.81
N ASP A 109 -22.19 13.49 31.83
CA ASP A 109 -22.73 14.63 31.06
C ASP A 109 -23.69 15.51 31.89
N GLU A 110 -24.16 15.04 33.05
CA GLU A 110 -25.06 15.78 33.95
C GLU A 110 -24.30 16.55 35.05
N LEU A 111 -22.98 16.35 35.13
CA LEU A 111 -22.12 17.04 36.07
C LEU A 111 -21.80 18.46 35.61
N ASN A 112 -21.42 19.32 36.56
CA ASN A 112 -20.90 20.64 36.21
C ASN A 112 -19.44 20.57 35.72
N ALA A 113 -18.96 21.67 35.13
CA ALA A 113 -17.62 21.71 34.51
C ALA A 113 -16.47 21.37 35.50
N ASP A 114 -16.57 21.81 36.76
CA ASP A 114 -15.53 21.57 37.76
C ASP A 114 -15.44 20.08 38.12
N GLN A 115 -16.60 19.43 38.29
CA GLN A 115 -16.71 17.99 38.54
C GLN A 115 -16.22 17.18 37.35
N GLN A 116 -16.61 17.57 36.13
CA GLN A 116 -16.12 16.93 34.92
C GLN A 116 -14.60 17.06 34.78
N ALA A 117 -14.04 18.24 35.06
CA ALA A 117 -12.60 18.47 34.99
C ALA A 117 -11.83 17.60 36.00
N ALA A 118 -12.33 17.47 37.23
CA ALA A 118 -11.72 16.61 38.24
C ALA A 118 -11.69 15.13 37.80
N LEU A 119 -12.81 14.62 37.25
CA LEU A 119 -12.87 13.25 36.75
C LEU A 119 -11.98 13.03 35.52
N LYS A 120 -11.92 13.99 34.57
CA LYS A 120 -11.01 13.91 33.42
C LYS A 120 -9.53 13.88 33.84
N ALA A 121 -9.17 14.65 34.87
CA ALA A 121 -7.81 14.64 35.41
C ALA A 121 -7.46 13.28 36.03
N ALA A 122 -8.37 12.71 36.83
CA ALA A 122 -8.20 11.37 37.41
C ALA A 122 -8.11 10.27 36.34
N LEU A 123 -8.99 10.32 35.32
CA LEU A 123 -8.97 9.43 34.16
C LEU A 123 -7.61 9.48 33.46
N THR A 124 -7.13 10.70 33.16
CA THR A 124 -5.85 10.90 32.47
C THR A 124 -4.70 10.27 33.25
N GLU A 125 -4.64 10.50 34.56
CA GLU A 125 -3.57 9.95 35.39
C GLU A 125 -3.61 8.41 35.44
N GLU A 126 -4.79 7.81 35.58
CA GLU A 126 -4.94 6.36 35.63
C GLU A 126 -4.54 5.67 34.31
N TYR A 127 -5.00 6.19 33.18
CA TYR A 127 -4.77 5.59 31.86
C TYR A 127 -3.34 5.79 31.39
N ARG A 128 -2.78 6.99 31.59
CA ARG A 128 -1.43 7.32 31.12
C ARG A 128 -0.34 6.77 32.03
N ASN A 129 -0.52 6.85 33.36
CA ASN A 129 0.53 6.56 34.33
C ASN A 129 0.19 5.39 35.26
N GLY A 130 -1.07 5.27 35.70
CA GLY A 130 -1.51 4.22 36.63
C GLY A 130 -1.44 2.80 36.05
N SER A 131 -1.57 2.64 34.74
CA SER A 131 -1.60 1.33 34.05
C SER A 131 -0.29 0.98 33.34
N ARG A 132 0.85 1.52 33.82
CA ARG A 132 2.17 1.16 33.31
C ARG A 132 2.54 -0.27 33.70
N MET A 133 3.30 -0.93 32.85
CA MET A 133 3.80 -2.28 33.11
C MET A 133 4.89 -2.24 34.20
N GLY A 134 4.73 -3.07 35.22
CA GLY A 134 5.69 -3.27 36.29
C GLY A 134 6.93 -4.05 35.84
N ALA A 135 7.96 -4.06 36.68
CA ALA A 135 9.19 -4.82 36.43
C ALA A 135 8.97 -6.35 36.39
N ASP A 136 7.86 -6.83 36.97
CA ASP A 136 7.42 -8.21 36.94
C ASP A 136 6.63 -8.58 35.66
N GLY A 137 6.52 -7.65 34.71
CA GLY A 137 5.83 -7.84 33.43
C GLY A 137 4.30 -7.79 33.52
N LYS A 138 3.74 -7.39 34.68
CA LYS A 138 2.29 -7.29 34.88
C LYS A 138 1.82 -5.84 34.79
N VAL A 139 0.55 -5.67 34.43
CA VAL A 139 -0.13 -4.37 34.47
C VAL A 139 -1.24 -4.45 35.51
N VAL A 140 -1.21 -3.55 36.49
CA VAL A 140 -2.26 -3.45 37.50
C VAL A 140 -3.37 -2.52 36.98
N LEU A 141 -4.60 -3.00 37.01
CA LEU A 141 -5.80 -2.25 36.63
C LEU A 141 -6.62 -1.92 37.89
N SER A 142 -7.22 -0.74 37.91
CA SER A 142 -8.19 -0.39 38.96
C SER A 142 -9.48 -1.21 38.81
N ASP A 143 -10.22 -1.36 39.90
CA ASP A 143 -11.52 -2.02 39.88
C ASP A 143 -12.50 -1.29 38.94
N THR A 144 -12.43 0.05 38.89
CA THR A 144 -13.25 0.88 38.00
C THR A 144 -12.95 0.60 36.53
N ARG A 145 -11.67 0.50 36.16
CA ARG A 145 -11.27 0.18 34.79
C ARG A 145 -11.63 -1.25 34.40
N ILE A 146 -11.54 -2.21 35.33
CA ILE A 146 -12.02 -3.58 35.10
C ILE A 146 -13.54 -3.58 34.81
N LYS A 147 -14.34 -2.88 35.63
CA LYS A 147 -15.79 -2.72 35.36
C LYS A 147 -16.05 -2.03 34.01
N ALA A 148 -15.23 -1.05 33.63
CA ALA A 148 -15.35 -0.38 32.34
C ALA A 148 -15.10 -1.35 31.17
N ILE A 149 -14.05 -2.17 31.25
CA ILE A 149 -13.74 -3.23 30.28
C ILE A 149 -14.91 -4.23 30.17
N GLU A 150 -15.44 -4.69 31.31
CA GLU A 150 -16.58 -5.62 31.38
C GLU A 150 -17.87 -5.01 30.81
N ALA A 151 -18.06 -3.69 30.90
CA ALA A 151 -19.20 -2.99 30.32
C ALA A 151 -19.07 -2.82 28.79
N VAL A 152 -17.84 -2.71 28.27
CA VAL A 152 -17.56 -2.45 26.85
C VAL A 152 -17.47 -3.74 26.03
N ALA A 153 -16.84 -4.80 26.56
CA ALA A 153 -16.63 -6.07 25.85
C ALA A 153 -17.91 -6.68 25.23
N PRO A 154 -19.11 -6.65 25.88
CA PRO A 154 -20.35 -7.16 25.30
C PRO A 154 -20.73 -6.53 23.97
N TYR A 155 -20.38 -5.25 23.72
CA TYR A 155 -20.62 -4.60 22.43
C TYR A 155 -19.92 -5.36 21.29
N TYR A 156 -18.63 -5.64 21.44
CA TYR A 156 -17.85 -6.33 20.41
C TYR A 156 -18.23 -7.81 20.26
N ILE A 157 -18.53 -8.49 21.38
CA ILE A 157 -18.98 -9.88 21.36
C ILE A 157 -20.31 -10.01 20.58
N LYS A 158 -21.23 -9.05 20.74
CA LYS A 158 -22.50 -9.01 19.98
C LYS A 158 -22.28 -8.57 18.53
N LEU A 159 -21.44 -7.56 18.30
CA LEU A 159 -21.15 -7.00 16.98
C LEU A 159 -20.58 -8.07 16.05
N TYR A 160 -19.57 -8.83 16.50
CA TYR A 160 -18.93 -9.90 15.72
C TYR A 160 -19.76 -11.19 15.65
N GLY A 161 -20.79 -11.32 16.48
CA GLY A 161 -21.71 -12.45 16.51
C GLY A 161 -22.88 -12.30 15.54
N ASN A 162 -24.04 -12.80 15.95
CA ASN A 162 -25.28 -12.77 15.18
C ASN A 162 -26.46 -12.17 15.96
N ASP A 163 -26.18 -11.26 16.90
CA ASP A 163 -27.20 -10.63 17.74
C ASP A 163 -28.10 -9.71 16.88
N PRO A 164 -29.43 -9.90 16.85
CA PRO A 164 -30.35 -9.07 16.05
C PRO A 164 -30.28 -7.58 16.37
N SER A 165 -29.92 -7.20 17.61
CA SER A 165 -29.82 -5.78 17.99
C SER A 165 -28.71 -5.03 17.25
N MET A 166 -27.76 -5.76 16.66
CA MET A 166 -26.58 -5.21 15.99
C MET A 166 -26.66 -5.35 14.46
N GLU A 167 -27.78 -5.81 13.90
CA GLU A 167 -27.93 -6.04 12.45
C GLU A 167 -27.66 -4.75 11.65
N LYS A 168 -28.33 -3.65 12.02
CA LYS A 168 -28.17 -2.35 11.36
C LYS A 168 -26.73 -1.82 11.45
N THR A 169 -26.10 -1.93 12.62
CA THR A 169 -24.70 -1.52 12.81
C THR A 169 -23.76 -2.36 11.95
N ARG A 170 -23.97 -3.67 11.84
CA ARG A 170 -23.19 -4.54 10.94
C ARG A 170 -23.38 -4.15 9.47
N GLU A 171 -24.61 -3.83 9.05
CA GLU A 171 -24.86 -3.31 7.71
C GLU A 171 -24.07 -2.01 7.46
N HIS A 172 -24.14 -1.05 8.37
CA HIS A 172 -23.40 0.21 8.25
C HIS A 172 -21.87 0.03 8.23
N PHE A 173 -21.34 -0.99 8.91
CA PHE A 173 -19.92 -1.34 8.89
C PHE A 173 -19.54 -2.29 7.76
N ALA A 174 -20.50 -2.69 6.91
CA ALA A 174 -20.33 -3.71 5.88
C ALA A 174 -19.77 -5.05 6.41
N MET A 175 -20.02 -5.35 7.69
CA MET A 175 -19.65 -6.62 8.33
C MET A 175 -20.71 -7.66 7.98
N LYS A 176 -20.33 -8.91 7.70
CA LYS A 176 -21.33 -9.98 7.58
C LYS A 176 -21.91 -10.37 8.94
N ASN A 177 -23.11 -10.93 8.94
CA ASN A 177 -23.63 -11.59 10.14
C ASN A 177 -22.73 -12.79 10.50
N ASN A 178 -22.61 -13.06 11.80
CA ASN A 178 -21.78 -14.14 12.32
C ASN A 178 -20.31 -14.06 11.83
N THR A 179 -19.74 -12.85 11.86
CA THR A 179 -18.37 -12.57 11.39
C THR A 179 -17.34 -13.45 12.10
N LEU A 180 -17.53 -13.75 13.39
CA LEU A 180 -16.74 -14.71 14.15
C LEU A 180 -17.68 -15.62 14.95
N PRO A 181 -17.95 -16.87 14.51
CA PRO A 181 -18.99 -17.72 15.10
C PRO A 181 -18.74 -18.17 16.54
N ASP A 182 -17.48 -18.42 16.89
CA ASP A 182 -17.08 -18.90 18.22
C ASP A 182 -17.06 -17.75 19.24
N GLU A 183 -17.87 -17.87 20.29
CA GLU A 183 -17.98 -16.85 21.35
C GLU A 183 -16.72 -16.70 22.18
N THR A 184 -16.04 -17.78 22.50
CA THR A 184 -14.77 -17.73 23.24
C THR A 184 -13.73 -16.97 22.42
N ARG A 185 -13.67 -17.19 21.10
CA ARG A 185 -12.79 -16.42 20.21
C ARG A 185 -13.19 -14.94 20.15
N ARG A 186 -14.49 -14.61 20.21
CA ARG A 186 -14.96 -13.20 20.30
C ARG A 186 -14.55 -12.54 21.61
N GLN A 187 -14.57 -13.26 22.74
CA GLN A 187 -14.07 -12.76 24.02
C GLN A 187 -12.56 -12.49 23.96
N ARG A 188 -11.77 -13.40 23.36
CA ARG A 188 -10.33 -13.18 23.15
C ARG A 188 -10.05 -12.00 22.21
N LEU A 189 -10.85 -11.84 21.16
CA LEU A 189 -10.76 -10.69 20.26
C LEU A 189 -10.93 -9.35 21.00
N ALA A 190 -11.90 -9.28 21.93
CA ALA A 190 -12.08 -8.10 22.78
C ALA A 190 -10.82 -7.81 23.63
N ASN A 191 -10.16 -8.84 24.18
CA ASN A 191 -8.91 -8.67 24.91
C ASN A 191 -7.77 -8.12 24.03
N PHE A 192 -7.74 -8.48 22.74
CA PHE A 192 -6.79 -7.92 21.80
C PHE A 192 -7.05 -6.44 21.51
N PHE A 193 -8.31 -6.04 21.29
CA PHE A 193 -8.66 -4.61 21.13
C PHE A 193 -8.36 -3.79 22.39
N PHE A 194 -8.54 -4.38 23.58
CA PHE A 194 -8.09 -3.78 24.82
C PHE A 194 -6.57 -3.58 24.87
N TRP A 195 -5.78 -4.58 24.45
CA TRP A 195 -4.32 -4.44 24.43
C TRP A 195 -3.88 -3.31 23.48
N THR A 196 -4.49 -3.18 22.30
CA THR A 196 -4.14 -2.09 21.37
C THR A 196 -4.52 -0.72 21.92
N SER A 197 -5.69 -0.59 22.58
CA SER A 197 -6.12 0.66 23.21
C SER A 197 -5.26 1.03 24.43
N TRP A 198 -4.85 0.05 25.22
CA TRP A 198 -3.90 0.22 26.32
C TRP A 198 -2.56 0.75 25.81
N ALA A 199 -1.99 0.14 24.78
CA ALA A 199 -0.74 0.61 24.18
C ALA A 199 -0.86 2.05 23.66
N ALA A 200 -2.04 2.42 23.13
CA ALA A 200 -2.32 3.75 22.61
C ALA A 200 -2.53 4.84 23.68
N ALA A 201 -2.86 4.45 24.92
CA ALA A 201 -3.23 5.37 26.00
C ALA A 201 -2.20 5.43 27.15
N THR A 202 -1.30 4.46 27.27
CA THR A 202 -0.32 4.37 28.37
C THR A 202 1.04 4.93 27.97
N ASN A 203 1.58 5.82 28.81
CA ASN A 203 2.90 6.42 28.63
C ASN A 203 4.01 5.36 28.64
N ARG A 204 5.05 5.58 27.82
CA ARG A 204 6.26 4.78 27.89
C ARG A 204 6.93 4.95 29.28
N PRO A 205 7.68 3.96 29.79
CA PRO A 205 8.24 4.00 31.14
C PRO A 205 9.02 5.27 31.50
N ASN A 206 9.73 5.86 30.53
CA ASN A 206 10.60 7.03 30.70
C ASN A 206 10.25 8.20 29.76
N HIS A 207 8.98 8.30 29.32
CA HIS A 207 8.55 9.36 28.42
C HIS A 207 7.11 9.78 28.72
N ASP A 208 6.76 11.03 28.45
CA ASP A 208 5.40 11.55 28.62
C ASP A 208 4.48 11.29 27.41
N ALA A 209 4.94 10.47 26.46
CA ALA A 209 4.20 10.06 25.28
C ALA A 209 3.81 8.59 25.39
N THR A 210 2.65 8.24 24.84
CA THR A 210 2.19 6.85 24.79
C THR A 210 3.06 6.00 23.85
N TYR A 211 2.90 4.67 23.87
CA TYR A 211 3.69 3.81 22.98
C TYR A 211 3.51 4.15 21.50
N THR A 212 2.39 4.76 21.13
CA THR A 212 1.99 5.16 19.77
C THR A 212 2.21 6.66 19.50
N ASN A 213 3.08 7.33 20.25
CA ASN A 213 3.33 8.77 20.12
C ASN A 213 2.04 9.62 20.24
N ASN A 214 1.22 9.31 21.26
CA ASN A 214 -0.07 9.93 21.59
C ASN A 214 -1.21 9.70 20.59
N TRP A 215 -1.03 8.84 19.59
CA TRP A 215 -2.14 8.46 18.70
C TRP A 215 -3.04 7.40 19.37
N PRO A 216 -4.37 7.41 19.18
CA PRO A 216 -5.16 8.33 18.34
C PRO A 216 -5.51 9.62 19.06
N HIS A 217 -5.91 10.66 18.30
CA HIS A 217 -6.43 11.91 18.87
C HIS A 217 -7.64 11.63 19.79
N GLU A 218 -7.46 11.86 21.08
CA GLU A 218 -8.46 11.63 22.14
C GLU A 218 -8.30 12.70 23.24
N PRO A 219 -9.12 13.76 23.20
CA PRO A 219 -9.06 14.86 24.16
C PRO A 219 -9.30 14.45 25.62
N LEU A 220 -10.04 13.35 25.89
CA LEU A 220 -10.35 12.92 27.26
C LEU A 220 -9.10 12.58 28.09
N ILE A 221 -8.03 12.12 27.44
CA ILE A 221 -6.75 11.74 28.07
C ILE A 221 -5.56 12.54 27.55
N ASN A 222 -5.83 13.70 26.93
CA ASN A 222 -4.82 14.57 26.33
C ASN A 222 -3.91 13.86 25.31
N ASN A 223 -4.47 12.95 24.52
CA ASN A 223 -3.76 12.40 23.37
C ASN A 223 -3.74 13.44 22.26
N VAL A 224 -2.73 14.31 22.31
CA VAL A 224 -2.46 15.38 21.35
C VAL A 224 -1.06 15.21 20.75
N PRO A 225 -0.76 15.78 19.58
CA PRO A 225 0.58 15.70 18.99
C PRO A 225 1.66 16.17 19.97
N THR A 226 2.74 15.39 20.10
CA THR A 226 3.87 15.79 20.94
C THR A 226 4.61 16.99 20.35
N THR A 227 5.44 17.65 21.15
CA THR A 227 6.27 18.78 20.68
C THR A 227 7.17 18.36 19.52
N GLU A 228 7.78 17.17 19.59
CA GLU A 228 8.66 16.65 18.54
C GLU A 228 7.90 16.32 17.26
N ASN A 229 6.65 15.86 17.37
CA ASN A 229 5.78 15.65 16.21
C ASN A 229 5.61 16.96 15.40
N VAL A 230 5.34 18.08 16.08
CA VAL A 230 5.23 19.41 15.45
C VAL A 230 6.57 19.86 14.87
N MET A 231 7.67 19.73 15.64
CA MET A 231 9.00 20.15 15.19
C MET A 231 9.44 19.42 13.91
N TRP A 232 9.29 18.09 13.87
CA TRP A 232 9.70 17.30 12.70
C TRP A 232 8.79 17.49 11.49
N SER A 233 7.52 17.88 11.70
CA SER A 233 6.62 18.29 10.62
C SER A 233 7.05 19.61 9.98
N VAL A 234 7.46 20.60 10.78
CA VAL A 234 7.99 21.86 10.23
C VAL A 234 9.33 21.61 9.53
N ALA A 235 10.19 20.81 10.15
CA ALA A 235 11.47 20.43 9.54
C ALA A 235 11.28 19.73 8.19
N SER A 236 10.37 18.76 8.08
CA SER A 236 10.14 18.03 6.82
C SER A 236 9.71 18.96 5.68
N ILE A 237 8.90 19.98 5.95
CA ILE A 237 8.52 21.00 4.96
C ILE A 237 9.75 21.81 4.50
N VAL A 238 10.63 22.21 5.43
CA VAL A 238 11.87 22.92 5.09
C VAL A 238 12.79 22.05 4.24
N PHE A 239 12.92 20.75 4.57
CA PHE A 239 13.70 19.79 3.78
C PHE A 239 13.12 19.63 2.36
N LEU A 240 11.80 19.52 2.23
CA LEU A 240 11.12 19.47 0.94
C LEU A 240 11.43 20.70 0.08
N LEU A 241 11.17 21.91 0.60
CA LEU A 241 11.35 23.16 -0.15
C LEU A 241 12.82 23.40 -0.52
N SER A 242 13.72 23.13 0.42
CA SER A 242 15.17 23.22 0.17
C SER A 242 15.62 22.20 -0.86
N GLY A 243 15.13 20.95 -0.76
CA GLY A 243 15.41 19.88 -1.71
C GLY A 243 14.95 20.25 -3.12
N ILE A 244 13.74 20.77 -3.28
CA ILE A 244 13.21 21.24 -4.58
C ILE A 244 14.09 22.35 -5.14
N GLY A 245 14.35 23.41 -4.35
CA GLY A 245 15.14 24.56 -4.80
C GLY A 245 16.56 24.16 -5.20
N LEU A 246 17.23 23.33 -4.40
CA LEU A 246 18.58 22.85 -4.68
C LEU A 246 18.62 21.88 -5.86
N LEU A 247 17.61 21.01 -6.02
CA LEU A 247 17.54 20.10 -7.16
C LEU A 247 17.31 20.86 -8.47
N VAL A 248 16.39 21.82 -8.49
CA VAL A 248 16.15 22.70 -9.66
C VAL A 248 17.39 23.51 -9.99
N TRP A 249 18.06 24.08 -8.98
CA TRP A 249 19.32 24.80 -9.16
C TRP A 249 20.39 23.89 -9.74
N GLY A 250 20.67 22.76 -9.08
CA GLY A 250 21.67 21.80 -9.52
C GLY A 250 21.40 21.29 -10.93
N TRP A 251 20.15 20.97 -11.24
CA TRP A 251 19.71 20.56 -12.57
C TRP A 251 19.99 21.66 -13.60
N SER A 252 19.60 22.90 -13.35
CA SER A 252 19.77 24.02 -14.31
C SER A 252 21.22 24.38 -14.60
N PHE A 253 22.12 24.25 -13.61
CA PHE A 253 23.54 24.62 -13.77
C PHE A 253 24.45 23.46 -14.21
N LEU A 254 24.10 22.21 -13.85
CA LEU A 254 24.93 21.04 -14.14
C LEU A 254 24.45 20.25 -15.36
N HIS A 255 23.20 20.42 -15.78
CA HIS A 255 22.70 19.83 -17.01
C HIS A 255 23.33 20.55 -18.21
N LYS A 256 23.94 19.77 -19.10
CA LYS A 256 24.43 20.24 -20.39
C LYS A 256 23.55 19.60 -21.44
N GLU A 257 22.94 20.41 -22.30
CA GLU A 257 22.24 19.89 -23.48
C GLU A 257 23.23 19.06 -24.31
N GLU A 258 22.90 17.79 -24.53
CA GLU A 258 23.62 16.96 -25.48
C GLU A 258 23.17 17.35 -26.89
N GLY A 259 24.10 17.33 -27.86
CA GLY A 259 23.79 17.69 -29.25
C GLY A 259 22.72 16.77 -29.86
N GLU A 260 22.08 17.23 -30.95
CA GLU A 260 21.01 16.52 -31.62
C GLU A 260 21.42 15.08 -31.98
N LEU A 261 20.63 14.11 -31.50
CA LEU A 261 20.79 12.70 -31.84
C LEU A 261 20.25 12.44 -33.24
N GLN A 262 21.02 11.75 -34.07
CA GLN A 262 20.50 11.21 -35.32
C GLN A 262 19.57 10.04 -35.02
N LEU A 263 18.27 10.26 -35.23
CA LEU A 263 17.25 9.25 -35.02
C LEU A 263 17.25 8.23 -36.16
N PRO A 264 17.01 6.93 -35.87
CA PRO A 264 16.99 5.91 -36.90
C PRO A 264 15.74 6.03 -37.80
N ASP A 265 15.94 5.83 -39.11
CA ASP A 265 14.87 5.90 -40.12
C ASP A 265 13.78 4.83 -39.94
N THR A 266 14.12 3.72 -39.27
CA THR A 266 13.25 2.55 -39.07
C THR A 266 13.35 2.04 -37.64
N ASP A 267 12.26 1.48 -37.12
CA ASP A 267 12.17 0.91 -35.78
C ASP A 267 13.25 -0.18 -35.56
N PRO A 268 14.26 0.06 -34.70
CA PRO A 268 15.36 -0.88 -34.50
C PRO A 268 14.94 -2.19 -33.84
N VAL A 269 13.93 -2.16 -32.96
CA VAL A 269 13.47 -3.32 -32.19
C VAL A 269 12.67 -4.25 -33.09
N SER A 270 11.93 -3.69 -34.06
CA SER A 270 11.16 -4.48 -35.04
C SER A 270 12.02 -5.39 -35.94
N LYS A 271 13.33 -5.13 -36.04
CA LYS A 271 14.28 -5.92 -36.85
C LYS A 271 14.67 -7.25 -36.19
N VAL A 272 14.46 -7.38 -34.88
CA VAL A 272 14.79 -8.60 -34.13
C VAL A 272 13.63 -9.60 -34.27
N GLN A 273 13.93 -10.79 -34.77
CA GLN A 273 12.91 -11.84 -34.89
C GLN A 273 12.44 -12.29 -33.51
N LEU A 274 11.11 -12.41 -33.35
CA LEU A 274 10.50 -12.86 -32.09
C LEU A 274 10.92 -14.28 -31.73
N THR A 275 11.53 -14.44 -30.56
CA THR A 275 11.95 -15.73 -30.01
C THR A 275 10.75 -16.54 -29.48
N PRO A 276 10.89 -17.87 -29.30
CA PRO A 276 9.84 -18.69 -28.68
C PRO A 276 9.39 -18.18 -27.30
N SER A 277 10.30 -17.69 -26.44
CA SER A 277 9.91 -17.17 -25.13
C SER A 277 9.15 -15.86 -25.22
N GLN A 278 9.51 -14.95 -26.15
CA GLN A 278 8.77 -13.71 -26.38
C GLN A 278 7.36 -14.00 -26.92
N ARG A 279 7.22 -14.99 -27.81
CA ARG A 279 5.90 -15.40 -28.31
C ARG A 279 4.97 -15.91 -27.22
N ALA A 280 5.54 -16.55 -26.19
CA ALA A 280 4.80 -17.02 -25.02
C ALA A 280 4.28 -15.90 -24.11
N LEU A 281 4.61 -14.62 -24.35
CA LEU A 281 4.16 -13.50 -23.52
C LEU A 281 2.74 -13.01 -23.86
N GLY A 282 2.14 -13.46 -24.97
CA GLY A 282 0.76 -13.09 -25.31
C GLY A 282 -0.25 -13.45 -24.21
N LYS A 283 -0.06 -14.60 -23.54
CA LYS A 283 -0.89 -15.02 -22.40
C LYS A 283 -0.66 -14.18 -21.13
N TYR A 284 0.54 -13.62 -20.97
CA TYR A 284 0.85 -12.72 -19.85
C TYR A 284 0.20 -11.35 -20.04
N VAL A 285 0.24 -10.82 -21.26
CA VAL A 285 -0.48 -9.60 -21.64
C VAL A 285 -1.98 -9.79 -21.37
N PHE A 286 -2.57 -10.91 -21.81
CA PHE A 286 -3.98 -11.22 -21.55
C PHE A 286 -4.27 -11.35 -20.05
N LEU A 287 -3.46 -12.11 -19.30
CA LEU A 287 -3.64 -12.28 -17.86
C LEU A 287 -3.63 -10.94 -17.12
N THR A 288 -2.71 -10.04 -17.49
CA THR A 288 -2.59 -8.71 -16.88
C THR A 288 -3.89 -7.93 -17.04
N VAL A 289 -4.42 -7.83 -18.25
CA VAL A 289 -5.66 -7.07 -18.48
C VAL A 289 -6.90 -7.80 -17.95
N ALA A 290 -6.91 -9.13 -17.91
CA ALA A 290 -8.00 -9.90 -17.32
C ALA A 290 -8.08 -9.69 -15.80
N LEU A 291 -6.95 -9.80 -15.09
CA LEU A 291 -6.90 -9.51 -13.65
C LEU A 291 -7.21 -8.04 -13.36
N PHE A 292 -6.77 -7.11 -14.20
CA PHE A 292 -7.16 -5.70 -14.08
C PHE A 292 -8.69 -5.52 -14.15
N ILE A 293 -9.39 -6.16 -15.10
CA ILE A 293 -10.85 -6.09 -15.18
C ILE A 293 -11.51 -6.75 -13.96
N VAL A 294 -11.03 -7.91 -13.51
CA VAL A 294 -11.56 -8.54 -12.29
C VAL A 294 -11.37 -7.61 -11.08
N GLN A 295 -10.20 -6.98 -10.98
CA GLN A 295 -9.86 -6.08 -9.89
C GLN A 295 -10.75 -4.83 -9.84
N ILE A 296 -11.03 -4.17 -10.97
CA ILE A 296 -11.90 -2.99 -10.99
C ILE A 296 -13.36 -3.36 -10.68
N LEU A 297 -13.82 -4.55 -11.10
CA LEU A 297 -15.15 -5.05 -10.77
C LEU A 297 -15.27 -5.35 -9.26
N LEU A 298 -14.24 -5.97 -8.67
CA LEU A 298 -14.16 -6.16 -7.21
C LEU A 298 -14.12 -4.82 -6.47
N GLY A 299 -13.47 -3.80 -7.04
CA GLY A 299 -13.47 -2.44 -6.50
C GLY A 299 -14.88 -1.83 -6.48
N GLY A 300 -15.61 -1.95 -7.59
CA GLY A 300 -17.00 -1.53 -7.68
C GLY A 300 -17.91 -2.27 -6.68
N LEU A 301 -17.73 -3.59 -6.53
CA LEU A 301 -18.48 -4.39 -5.56
C LEU A 301 -18.16 -4.00 -4.11
N THR A 302 -16.88 -3.79 -3.80
CA THR A 302 -16.44 -3.34 -2.46
C THR A 302 -16.99 -1.95 -2.14
N ALA A 303 -17.00 -1.04 -3.11
CA ALA A 303 -17.61 0.28 -2.97
C ALA A 303 -19.13 0.21 -2.79
N HIS A 304 -19.81 -0.74 -3.43
CA HIS A 304 -21.25 -0.96 -3.26
C HIS A 304 -21.63 -1.29 -1.81
N TYR A 305 -20.83 -2.11 -1.13
CA TYR A 305 -21.05 -2.41 0.29
C TYR A 305 -20.90 -1.17 1.20
N THR A 306 -20.21 -0.12 0.76
CA THR A 306 -20.15 1.13 1.54
C THR A 306 -21.48 1.90 1.52
N VAL A 307 -22.35 1.64 0.55
CA VAL A 307 -23.65 2.34 0.41
C VAL A 307 -24.84 1.49 0.83
N GLU A 308 -24.86 0.20 0.48
CA GLU A 308 -25.96 -0.72 0.82
C GLU A 308 -25.63 -1.73 1.93
N GLY A 309 -24.42 -1.65 2.50
CA GLY A 309 -23.99 -2.46 3.64
C GLY A 309 -23.70 -3.91 3.26
N GLN A 310 -24.64 -4.80 3.53
CA GLN A 310 -24.51 -6.24 3.32
C GLN A 310 -25.13 -6.74 2.00
N ARG A 311 -26.00 -5.94 1.39
CA ARG A 311 -26.78 -6.36 0.21
C ARG A 311 -26.19 -5.78 -1.07
N PHE A 312 -26.44 -6.49 -2.18
CA PHE A 312 -26.10 -6.06 -3.52
C PHE A 312 -27.38 -5.95 -4.34
N PHE A 313 -27.98 -4.76 -4.39
CA PHE A 313 -29.29 -4.51 -5.01
C PHE A 313 -30.39 -5.46 -4.49
N GLY A 314 -30.40 -5.67 -3.17
CA GLY A 314 -31.32 -6.59 -2.48
C GLY A 314 -30.88 -8.05 -2.39
N ILE A 315 -29.81 -8.45 -3.09
CA ILE A 315 -29.25 -9.82 -3.03
C ILE A 315 -28.32 -9.94 -1.82
N PRO A 316 -28.44 -10.98 -0.96
CA PRO A 316 -27.59 -11.19 0.21
C PRO A 316 -26.21 -11.77 -0.17
N LEU A 317 -25.48 -11.06 -1.03
CA LEU A 317 -24.21 -11.55 -1.57
C LEU A 317 -23.11 -11.66 -0.50
N SER A 318 -23.20 -10.86 0.57
CA SER A 318 -22.21 -10.81 1.66
C SER A 318 -22.12 -12.09 2.50
N ASP A 319 -23.10 -12.99 2.43
CA ASP A 319 -23.03 -14.29 3.09
C ASP A 319 -21.87 -15.14 2.55
N TRP A 320 -21.56 -14.98 1.26
CA TRP A 320 -20.50 -15.70 0.56
C TRP A 320 -19.30 -14.81 0.25
N PHE A 321 -19.56 -13.57 -0.16
CA PHE A 321 -18.55 -12.60 -0.57
C PHE A 321 -18.64 -11.34 0.29
N PRO A 322 -18.32 -11.40 1.58
CA PRO A 322 -18.38 -10.24 2.46
C PRO A 322 -17.40 -9.14 2.04
N TYR A 323 -17.61 -7.92 2.53
CA TYR A 323 -16.75 -6.76 2.29
C TYR A 323 -15.26 -7.08 2.46
N ALA A 324 -14.88 -7.72 3.56
CA ALA A 324 -13.50 -8.10 3.82
C ALA A 324 -12.92 -8.95 2.69
N LEU A 325 -13.64 -9.98 2.21
CA LEU A 325 -13.15 -10.86 1.15
C LEU A 325 -12.98 -10.12 -0.19
N VAL A 326 -13.96 -9.30 -0.56
CA VAL A 326 -13.90 -8.58 -1.84
C VAL A 326 -12.85 -7.47 -1.83
N ARG A 327 -12.62 -6.82 -0.68
CA ARG A 327 -11.51 -5.87 -0.48
C ARG A 327 -10.17 -6.58 -0.54
N THR A 328 -10.01 -7.73 0.13
CA THR A 328 -8.82 -8.58 0.03
C THR A 328 -8.50 -8.89 -1.42
N TRP A 329 -9.47 -9.37 -2.19
CA TRP A 329 -9.25 -9.74 -3.59
C TRP A 329 -8.97 -8.51 -4.46
N HIS A 330 -9.59 -7.37 -4.18
CA HIS A 330 -9.31 -6.12 -4.88
C HIS A 330 -7.85 -5.67 -4.71
N LEU A 331 -7.33 -5.67 -3.48
CA LEU A 331 -5.95 -5.29 -3.19
C LEU A 331 -4.94 -6.32 -3.72
N GLN A 332 -5.15 -7.60 -3.43
CA GLN A 332 -4.27 -8.67 -3.91
C GLN A 332 -4.22 -8.72 -5.45
N SER A 333 -5.37 -8.60 -6.12
CA SER A 333 -5.41 -8.50 -7.59
C SER A 333 -4.57 -7.34 -8.10
N ALA A 334 -4.65 -6.17 -7.44
CA ALA A 334 -3.94 -4.97 -7.86
C ALA A 334 -2.43 -5.20 -7.91
N ILE A 335 -1.88 -5.79 -6.85
CA ILE A 335 -0.46 -6.16 -6.79
C ILE A 335 -0.14 -7.21 -7.87
N PHE A 336 -0.96 -8.26 -7.99
CA PHE A 336 -0.70 -9.34 -8.94
C PHE A 336 -0.65 -8.87 -10.40
N TRP A 337 -1.60 -8.05 -10.85
CA TRP A 337 -1.63 -7.63 -12.25
C TRP A 337 -0.54 -6.60 -12.56
N ILE A 338 -0.27 -5.66 -11.65
CA ILE A 338 0.82 -4.68 -11.80
C ILE A 338 2.17 -5.41 -11.89
N ALA A 339 2.46 -6.31 -10.94
CA ALA A 339 3.67 -7.10 -10.94
C ALA A 339 3.77 -7.97 -12.20
N THR A 340 2.67 -8.62 -12.61
CA THR A 340 2.63 -9.42 -13.85
C THR A 340 2.96 -8.57 -15.08
N GLY A 341 2.48 -7.33 -15.16
CA GLY A 341 2.84 -6.39 -16.22
C GLY A 341 4.34 -6.12 -16.29
N PHE A 342 4.99 -5.89 -15.14
CA PHE A 342 6.44 -5.66 -15.06
C PHE A 342 7.25 -6.91 -15.38
N LEU A 343 6.82 -8.06 -14.88
CA LEU A 343 7.41 -9.36 -15.21
C LEU A 343 7.35 -9.61 -16.73
N THR A 344 6.25 -9.24 -17.37
CA THR A 344 6.06 -9.35 -18.83
C THR A 344 7.03 -8.46 -19.60
N ALA A 345 7.17 -7.20 -19.19
CA ALA A 345 8.13 -6.27 -19.78
C ALA A 345 9.57 -6.78 -19.65
N GLY A 346 9.95 -7.23 -18.46
CA GLY A 346 11.26 -7.84 -18.21
C GLY A 346 11.51 -9.04 -19.13
N LEU A 347 10.61 -10.02 -19.12
CA LEU A 347 10.77 -11.25 -19.92
C LEU A 347 10.79 -10.97 -21.43
N PHE A 348 10.18 -9.88 -21.89
CA PHE A 348 10.28 -9.43 -23.27
C PHE A 348 11.66 -8.87 -23.61
N LEU A 349 12.22 -8.04 -22.72
CA LEU A 349 13.54 -7.42 -22.89
C LEU A 349 14.69 -8.42 -22.71
N ALA A 350 14.52 -9.46 -21.89
CA ALA A 350 15.60 -10.39 -21.58
C ALA A 350 16.26 -11.02 -22.83
N PRO A 351 15.53 -11.62 -23.80
CA PRO A 351 16.14 -12.12 -25.02
C PRO A 351 16.77 -11.04 -25.91
N VAL A 352 16.23 -9.81 -25.89
CA VAL A 352 16.80 -8.66 -26.63
C VAL A 352 18.20 -8.33 -26.10
N VAL A 353 18.35 -8.31 -24.77
CA VAL A 353 19.66 -8.14 -24.10
C VAL A 353 20.65 -9.25 -24.50
N ASN A 354 20.15 -10.47 -24.71
CA ASN A 354 20.95 -11.61 -25.15
C ASN A 354 21.19 -11.66 -26.68
N GLY A 355 21.12 -10.52 -27.37
CA GLY A 355 21.32 -10.44 -28.82
C GLY A 355 20.20 -11.08 -29.65
N GLY A 356 18.98 -11.11 -29.11
CA GLY A 356 17.80 -11.67 -29.79
C GLY A 356 17.69 -13.19 -29.76
N LYS A 357 18.31 -13.86 -28.76
CA LYS A 357 18.32 -15.34 -28.66
C LYS A 357 17.87 -15.82 -27.29
N ASP A 358 17.09 -16.90 -27.30
CA ASP A 358 16.70 -17.59 -26.07
C ASP A 358 17.81 -18.52 -25.57
N PRO A 359 18.18 -18.45 -24.28
CA PRO A 359 18.91 -19.54 -23.65
C PRO A 359 18.09 -20.84 -23.64
N LYS A 360 18.76 -22.00 -23.50
CA LYS A 360 18.11 -23.32 -23.51
C LYS A 360 16.94 -23.38 -22.52
N PHE A 361 15.78 -23.86 -22.95
CA PHE A 361 14.55 -23.98 -22.13
C PHE A 361 13.96 -22.66 -21.60
N GLN A 362 14.28 -21.49 -22.19
CA GLN A 362 13.69 -20.21 -21.74
C GLN A 362 12.17 -20.21 -21.84
N ALA A 363 11.61 -20.64 -22.98
CA ALA A 363 10.16 -20.73 -23.16
C ALA A 363 9.49 -21.69 -22.15
N LEU A 364 10.14 -22.80 -21.80
CA LEU A 364 9.64 -23.72 -20.78
C LEU A 364 9.58 -23.03 -19.40
N GLY A 365 10.63 -22.31 -19.02
CA GLY A 365 10.66 -21.55 -17.77
C GLY A 365 9.58 -20.46 -17.71
N VAL A 366 9.39 -19.73 -18.81
CA VAL A 366 8.29 -18.75 -18.94
C VAL A 366 6.92 -19.43 -18.82
N ASN A 367 6.75 -20.62 -19.36
CA ASN A 367 5.50 -21.38 -19.21
C ASN A 367 5.29 -21.90 -17.78
N ALA A 368 6.34 -22.39 -17.13
CA ALA A 368 6.28 -22.85 -15.74
C ALA A 368 5.96 -21.70 -14.78
N LEU A 369 6.59 -20.53 -14.96
CA LEU A 369 6.30 -19.33 -14.19
C LEU A 369 4.84 -18.90 -14.34
N PHE A 370 4.30 -18.96 -15.55
CA PHE A 370 2.89 -18.64 -15.80
C PHE A 370 1.95 -19.56 -15.02
N VAL A 371 2.21 -20.86 -15.03
CA VAL A 371 1.40 -21.84 -14.28
C VAL A 371 1.54 -21.60 -12.78
N ALA A 372 2.74 -21.32 -12.29
CA ALA A 372 2.97 -21.00 -10.88
C ALA A 372 2.18 -19.76 -10.42
N LEU A 373 2.15 -18.70 -11.23
CA LEU A 373 1.34 -17.51 -10.94
C LEU A 373 -0.16 -17.85 -10.83
N PHE A 374 -0.70 -18.66 -11.75
CA PHE A 374 -2.09 -19.11 -11.68
C PHE A 374 -2.40 -19.91 -10.41
N ILE A 375 -1.49 -20.80 -10.01
CA ILE A 375 -1.63 -21.59 -8.78
C ILE A 375 -1.62 -20.68 -7.54
N VAL A 376 -0.71 -19.70 -7.50
CA VAL A 376 -0.63 -18.75 -6.38
C VAL A 376 -1.91 -17.91 -6.29
N VAL A 377 -2.36 -17.31 -7.40
CA VAL A 377 -3.56 -16.46 -7.42
C VAL A 377 -4.81 -17.26 -7.07
N GLY A 378 -5.05 -18.39 -7.74
CA GLY A 378 -6.22 -19.23 -7.45
C GLY A 378 -6.19 -19.84 -6.04
N GLY A 379 -5.02 -20.31 -5.60
CA GLY A 379 -4.81 -20.89 -4.27
C GLY A 379 -5.02 -19.89 -3.15
N SER A 380 -4.45 -18.68 -3.27
CA SER A 380 -4.64 -17.60 -2.30
C SER A 380 -6.09 -17.14 -2.22
N TYR A 381 -6.81 -17.03 -3.35
CA TYR A 381 -8.22 -16.63 -3.32
C TYR A 381 -9.09 -17.69 -2.67
N GLY A 382 -8.85 -18.97 -3.01
CA GLY A 382 -9.51 -20.10 -2.35
C GLY A 382 -9.22 -20.12 -0.85
N GLY A 383 -7.97 -19.89 -0.45
CA GLY A 383 -7.55 -19.78 0.94
C GLY A 383 -8.28 -18.69 1.70
N ASN A 384 -8.32 -17.48 1.16
CA ASN A 384 -9.02 -16.33 1.74
C ASN A 384 -10.52 -16.60 1.92
N PHE A 385 -11.16 -17.19 0.90
CA PHE A 385 -12.57 -17.56 0.98
C PHE A 385 -12.84 -18.60 2.08
N LEU A 386 -12.02 -19.65 2.17
CA LEU A 386 -12.18 -20.70 3.18
C LEU A 386 -11.91 -20.19 4.61
N ALA A 387 -10.96 -19.26 4.76
CA ALA A 387 -10.68 -18.59 6.04
C ALA A 387 -11.87 -17.73 6.49
N LEU A 388 -12.34 -16.82 5.63
CA LEU A 388 -13.40 -15.87 5.97
C LEU A 388 -14.79 -16.52 6.08
N SER A 389 -15.02 -17.65 5.42
CA SER A 389 -16.22 -18.47 5.61
C SER A 389 -16.18 -19.33 6.87
N HIS A 390 -15.05 -19.37 7.59
CA HIS A 390 -14.78 -20.27 8.72
C HIS A 390 -14.87 -21.76 8.38
N ALA A 391 -14.71 -22.11 7.10
CA ALA A 391 -14.61 -23.49 6.63
C ALA A 391 -13.21 -24.10 6.88
N MET A 392 -12.21 -23.26 7.18
CA MET A 392 -10.84 -23.67 7.51
C MET A 392 -10.62 -23.75 9.04
N PRO A 393 -9.93 -24.79 9.55
CA PRO A 393 -9.51 -24.82 10.95
C PRO A 393 -8.61 -23.64 11.31
N ALA A 394 -8.83 -23.04 12.50
CA ALA A 394 -8.13 -21.82 12.91
C ALA A 394 -6.60 -21.94 12.87
N HIS A 395 -6.03 -23.09 13.28
CA HIS A 395 -4.59 -23.31 13.31
C HIS A 395 -3.92 -23.38 11.92
N LEU A 396 -4.70 -23.50 10.83
CA LEU A 396 -4.20 -23.46 9.45
C LEU A 396 -4.38 -22.08 8.79
N ASN A 397 -5.09 -21.16 9.45
CA ASN A 397 -5.49 -19.88 8.87
C ASN A 397 -4.28 -19.06 8.39
N PHE A 398 -3.29 -18.85 9.24
CA PHE A 398 -2.12 -18.03 8.89
C PHE A 398 -1.32 -18.63 7.72
N TRP A 399 -1.30 -19.96 7.58
CA TRP A 399 -0.51 -20.65 6.55
C TRP A 399 -1.21 -20.76 5.20
N PHE A 400 -2.48 -21.13 5.18
CA PHE A 400 -3.20 -21.45 3.93
C PHE A 400 -4.42 -20.54 3.69
N GLY A 401 -4.86 -19.83 4.71
CA GLY A 401 -6.01 -18.95 4.70
C GLY A 401 -5.63 -17.49 4.52
N HIS A 402 -6.01 -16.65 5.48
CA HIS A 402 -5.88 -15.20 5.46
C HIS A 402 -4.96 -14.71 6.58
N GLN A 403 -3.87 -14.00 6.27
CA GLN A 403 -2.95 -13.48 7.28
C GLN A 403 -3.53 -12.30 8.09
N GLY A 404 -4.48 -11.56 7.51
CA GLY A 404 -5.16 -10.45 8.21
C GLY A 404 -4.45 -9.11 8.13
N TYR A 405 -3.36 -9.00 7.37
CA TYR A 405 -2.62 -7.76 7.18
C TYR A 405 -2.73 -7.32 5.73
N GLU A 406 -3.30 -6.14 5.49
CA GLU A 406 -3.57 -5.66 4.14
C GLU A 406 -2.29 -5.63 3.28
N TYR A 407 -2.45 -5.92 1.98
CA TYR A 407 -1.37 -6.14 0.99
C TYR A 407 -0.60 -7.47 1.15
N LEU A 408 -0.56 -8.07 2.35
CA LEU A 408 0.04 -9.38 2.63
C LEU A 408 -0.99 -10.41 3.10
N ASP A 409 -2.22 -10.31 2.59
CA ASP A 409 -3.38 -11.10 3.02
C ASP A 409 -3.27 -12.59 2.73
N LEU A 410 -2.63 -12.95 1.61
CA LEU A 410 -2.46 -14.35 1.19
C LEU A 410 -1.74 -15.17 2.27
N GLY A 411 -2.24 -16.36 2.62
CA GLY A 411 -1.59 -17.24 3.58
C GLY A 411 -0.09 -17.49 3.32
N ARG A 412 0.68 -17.73 4.39
CA ARG A 412 2.14 -17.87 4.36
C ARG A 412 2.67 -18.86 3.32
N PHE A 413 1.98 -19.97 3.09
CA PHE A 413 2.33 -20.95 2.06
C PHE A 413 2.28 -20.34 0.65
N TRP A 414 1.21 -19.61 0.34
CA TRP A 414 1.03 -18.95 -0.94
C TRP A 414 2.07 -17.83 -1.14
N GLN A 415 2.40 -17.13 -0.05
CA GLN A 415 3.46 -16.11 -0.05
C GLN A 415 4.84 -16.70 -0.33
N ILE A 416 5.19 -17.85 0.26
CA ILE A 416 6.45 -18.55 -0.03
C ILE A 416 6.48 -19.00 -1.49
N LEU A 417 5.37 -19.54 -2.01
CA LEU A 417 5.29 -19.96 -3.41
C LEU A 417 5.42 -18.77 -4.37
N LEU A 418 4.86 -17.60 -4.03
CA LEU A 418 5.08 -16.35 -4.76
C LEU A 418 6.55 -15.94 -4.77
N MET A 419 7.23 -16.00 -3.62
CA MET A 419 8.67 -15.72 -3.52
C MET A 419 9.49 -16.67 -4.43
N VAL A 420 9.16 -17.96 -4.45
CA VAL A 420 9.79 -18.93 -5.36
C VAL A 420 9.54 -18.56 -6.83
N GLY A 421 8.32 -18.10 -7.16
CA GLY A 421 7.99 -17.58 -8.49
C GLY A 421 8.82 -16.35 -8.88
N LEU A 422 9.02 -15.41 -7.98
CA LEU A 422 9.85 -14.22 -8.19
C LEU A 422 11.33 -14.59 -8.38
N LEU A 423 11.86 -15.54 -7.60
CA LEU A 423 13.22 -16.07 -7.78
C LEU A 423 13.38 -16.81 -9.12
N LEU A 424 12.37 -17.57 -9.54
CA LEU A 424 12.35 -18.20 -10.86
C LEU A 424 12.37 -17.14 -11.97
N TRP A 425 11.55 -16.10 -11.85
CA TRP A 425 11.57 -14.97 -12.77
C TRP A 425 12.96 -14.32 -12.81
N LEU A 426 13.55 -14.01 -11.65
CA LEU A 426 14.87 -13.39 -11.57
C LEU A 426 15.93 -14.26 -12.23
N PHE A 427 15.90 -15.58 -12.01
CA PHE A 427 16.77 -16.54 -12.68
C PHE A 427 16.62 -16.47 -14.21
N LEU A 428 15.38 -16.44 -14.73
CA LEU A 428 15.12 -16.34 -16.18
C LEU A 428 15.64 -15.03 -16.78
N MET A 429 15.56 -13.94 -16.03
CA MET A 429 16.08 -12.63 -16.42
C MET A 429 17.61 -12.62 -16.46
N LEU A 430 18.26 -12.98 -15.34
CA LEU A 430 19.72 -12.98 -15.21
C LEU A 430 20.39 -13.89 -16.22
N ARG A 431 19.79 -15.04 -16.52
CA ARG A 431 20.34 -15.99 -17.50
C ARG A 431 20.51 -15.38 -18.89
N CYS A 432 19.65 -14.45 -19.27
CA CYS A 432 19.74 -13.73 -20.54
C CYS A 432 20.75 -12.57 -20.53
N THR A 433 21.27 -12.15 -19.38
CA THR A 433 22.24 -11.05 -19.32
C THR A 433 23.69 -11.54 -19.29
N VAL A 434 23.96 -12.79 -18.87
CA VAL A 434 25.31 -13.33 -18.71
C VAL A 434 26.18 -13.18 -19.96
N SER A 435 25.63 -13.43 -21.16
CA SER A 435 26.40 -13.28 -22.41
C SER A 435 26.78 -11.82 -22.67
N ALA A 436 25.85 -10.90 -22.45
CA ALA A 436 26.10 -9.47 -22.60
C ALA A 436 27.17 -8.95 -21.60
N PHE A 437 27.23 -9.51 -20.39
CA PHE A 437 28.31 -9.20 -19.45
C PHE A 437 29.68 -9.78 -19.82
N LYS A 438 29.75 -10.83 -20.65
CA LYS A 438 31.02 -11.45 -21.07
C LYS A 438 31.75 -10.65 -22.15
N ASP A 439 31.06 -9.78 -22.89
CA ASP A 439 31.69 -8.92 -23.88
C ASP A 439 32.66 -7.95 -23.20
N LYS A 440 33.97 -8.09 -23.44
CA LYS A 440 34.99 -7.26 -22.77
C LYS A 440 35.05 -5.83 -23.31
N ASN A 441 34.51 -5.57 -24.49
CA ASN A 441 34.65 -4.30 -25.20
C ASN A 441 33.41 -3.40 -25.09
N ALA A 442 32.28 -3.94 -24.63
CA ALA A 442 31.06 -3.16 -24.40
C ALA A 442 31.11 -2.38 -23.08
N ASP A 443 30.64 -1.13 -23.10
CA ASP A 443 30.18 -0.47 -21.89
C ASP A 443 29.03 -1.33 -21.28
N LYS A 444 28.97 -1.45 -19.97
CA LYS A 444 28.00 -2.28 -19.23
C LYS A 444 27.22 -1.50 -18.17
N ASN A 445 27.43 -0.19 -18.06
CA ASN A 445 26.89 0.58 -16.92
C ASN A 445 25.36 0.60 -16.90
N LEU A 446 24.70 0.93 -18.02
CA LEU A 446 23.23 0.86 -18.12
C LEU A 446 22.67 -0.55 -17.84
N LEU A 447 23.34 -1.58 -18.36
CA LEU A 447 22.96 -2.97 -18.13
C LEU A 447 23.15 -3.38 -16.65
N ALA A 448 24.20 -2.88 -16.00
CA ALA A 448 24.50 -3.18 -14.61
C ALA A 448 23.45 -2.59 -13.66
N ILE A 449 23.01 -1.34 -13.90
CA ILE A 449 21.93 -0.76 -13.09
C ILE A 449 20.59 -1.45 -13.36
N PHE A 450 20.34 -1.88 -14.61
CA PHE A 450 19.16 -2.68 -14.94
C PHE A 450 19.17 -4.05 -14.23
N VAL A 451 20.33 -4.73 -14.17
CA VAL A 451 20.46 -5.97 -13.41
C VAL A 451 20.30 -5.75 -11.91
N ALA A 452 20.88 -4.68 -11.36
CA ALA A 452 20.74 -4.35 -9.95
C ALA A 452 19.26 -4.12 -9.58
N SER A 453 18.50 -3.37 -10.40
CA SER A 453 17.08 -3.13 -10.16
C SER A 453 16.24 -4.41 -10.30
N MET A 454 16.54 -5.27 -11.29
CA MET A 454 15.90 -6.59 -11.41
C MET A 454 16.12 -7.46 -10.18
N VAL A 455 17.34 -7.49 -9.62
CA VAL A 455 17.63 -8.22 -8.39
C VAL A 455 16.88 -7.61 -7.21
N GLY A 456 16.82 -6.28 -7.11
CA GLY A 456 16.00 -5.58 -6.11
C GLY A 456 14.55 -6.06 -6.12
N VAL A 457 13.90 -6.00 -7.28
CA VAL A 457 12.52 -6.48 -7.48
C VAL A 457 12.37 -7.98 -7.18
N GLY A 458 13.33 -8.81 -7.55
CA GLY A 458 13.22 -10.26 -7.33
C GLY A 458 13.44 -10.71 -5.88
N VAL A 459 14.18 -9.95 -5.08
CA VAL A 459 14.66 -10.37 -3.75
C VAL A 459 13.92 -9.66 -2.61
N PHE A 460 13.57 -8.38 -2.76
CA PHE A 460 13.00 -7.57 -1.67
C PHE A 460 11.53 -7.88 -1.33
N TYR A 461 10.97 -8.95 -1.88
CA TYR A 461 9.74 -9.55 -1.35
C TYR A 461 10.01 -10.44 -0.12
N ALA A 462 11.24 -10.96 0.03
CA ALA A 462 11.64 -11.84 1.14
C ALA A 462 11.43 -11.26 2.56
N PRO A 463 11.65 -9.95 2.82
CA PRO A 463 11.39 -9.34 4.13
C PRO A 463 9.97 -9.57 4.66
N GLY A 464 8.98 -9.73 3.77
CA GLY A 464 7.61 -10.08 4.15
C GLY A 464 7.47 -11.44 4.84
N LEU A 465 8.53 -12.26 4.90
CA LEU A 465 8.59 -13.55 5.58
C LEU A 465 9.15 -13.47 7.01
N PHE A 466 9.62 -12.30 7.46
CA PHE A 466 10.33 -12.13 8.73
C PHE A 466 9.44 -11.89 9.95
N TYR A 467 8.14 -12.16 9.83
CA TYR A 467 7.19 -12.15 10.96
C TYR A 467 6.38 -13.45 11.03
N GLY A 468 5.99 -13.85 12.24
CA GLY A 468 5.11 -14.97 12.53
C GLY A 468 3.67 -14.55 12.81
N GLU A 469 2.83 -15.53 13.19
CA GLU A 469 1.41 -15.31 13.52
C GLU A 469 1.22 -14.46 14.78
N HIS A 470 2.09 -14.65 15.78
CA HIS A 470 1.99 -14.07 17.13
C HIS A 470 3.08 -13.03 17.43
N ASP A 471 3.77 -12.50 16.41
CA ASP A 471 4.64 -11.34 16.64
C ASP A 471 3.77 -10.12 17.08
N SER A 472 4.41 -9.08 17.64
CA SER A 472 3.70 -7.83 18.06
C SER A 472 2.94 -7.20 16.90
N LEU A 473 2.25 -6.06 17.09
CA LEU A 473 1.68 -5.25 15.99
C LEU A 473 2.63 -4.19 15.40
N THR A 474 3.79 -4.00 16.02
CA THR A 474 4.86 -3.11 15.51
C THR A 474 5.89 -3.82 14.60
N VAL A 475 6.24 -5.09 14.84
CA VAL A 475 7.29 -5.85 14.12
C VAL A 475 6.94 -6.30 12.67
N MET A 476 5.95 -7.16 12.48
CA MET A 476 5.17 -7.30 11.22
C MET A 476 4.86 -5.99 10.47
N ASP A 477 4.36 -4.89 11.03
CA ASP A 477 4.15 -3.62 10.31
C ASP A 477 5.48 -3.06 9.78
N TYR A 478 6.56 -3.10 10.57
CA TYR A 478 7.89 -2.80 10.07
C TYR A 478 8.23 -3.65 8.84
N TRP A 479 8.12 -4.97 8.91
CA TRP A 479 8.44 -5.83 7.76
C TRP A 479 7.43 -5.78 6.61
N ARG A 480 6.17 -5.47 6.89
CA ARG A 480 5.10 -5.28 5.90
C ARG A 480 5.45 -4.09 5.03
N TRP A 481 5.85 -2.97 5.63
CA TRP A 481 6.23 -1.77 4.89
C TRP A 481 7.56 -1.90 4.13
N TRP A 482 8.43 -2.85 4.47
CA TRP A 482 9.55 -3.22 3.58
C TRP A 482 9.07 -3.78 2.23
N VAL A 483 7.93 -4.48 2.22
CA VAL A 483 7.39 -5.04 0.98
C VAL A 483 6.40 -4.06 0.32
N VAL A 484 5.62 -3.32 1.09
CA VAL A 484 4.62 -2.42 0.51
C VAL A 484 5.24 -1.09 0.08
N HIS A 485 5.99 -0.40 0.94
CA HIS A 485 6.64 0.85 0.56
C HIS A 485 7.95 0.57 -0.18
N LEU A 486 8.91 -0.11 0.44
CA LEU A 486 10.23 -0.22 -0.18
C LEU A 486 10.25 -1.09 -1.47
N TRP A 487 9.55 -2.24 -1.49
CA TRP A 487 9.51 -3.10 -2.69
C TRP A 487 8.57 -2.61 -3.79
N VAL A 488 7.32 -2.24 -3.48
CA VAL A 488 6.40 -1.70 -4.52
C VAL A 488 6.74 -0.26 -4.89
N GLU A 489 6.93 0.64 -3.93
CA GLU A 489 7.20 2.05 -4.24
C GLU A 489 8.64 2.25 -4.69
N GLY A 490 9.61 1.89 -3.85
CA GLY A 490 11.03 2.15 -4.13
C GLY A 490 11.60 1.33 -5.30
N PHE A 491 11.53 -0.01 -5.22
CA PHE A 491 12.19 -0.87 -6.22
C PHE A 491 11.46 -0.93 -7.57
N PHE A 492 10.12 -0.84 -7.61
CA PHE A 492 9.44 -0.80 -8.91
C PHE A 492 9.71 0.50 -9.65
N GLU A 493 9.78 1.64 -8.96
CA GLU A 493 10.10 2.92 -9.61
C GLU A 493 11.50 2.86 -10.23
N VAL A 494 12.51 2.39 -9.48
CA VAL A 494 13.87 2.22 -10.03
C VAL A 494 13.89 1.22 -11.18
N PHE A 495 13.21 0.08 -11.07
CA PHE A 495 13.14 -0.88 -12.17
C PHE A 495 12.50 -0.29 -13.42
N ALA A 496 11.38 0.41 -13.26
CA ALA A 496 10.63 1.01 -14.36
C ALA A 496 11.38 2.13 -15.05
N THR A 497 11.96 3.07 -14.30
CA THR A 497 12.78 4.16 -14.85
C THR A 497 13.96 3.61 -15.65
N VAL A 498 14.66 2.61 -15.10
CA VAL A 498 15.80 1.99 -15.81
C VAL A 498 15.34 1.18 -17.02
N ALA A 499 14.22 0.46 -16.93
CA ALA A 499 13.64 -0.28 -18.06
C ALA A 499 13.22 0.65 -19.20
N LEU A 500 12.58 1.79 -18.88
CA LEU A 500 12.22 2.82 -19.86
C LEU A 500 13.45 3.45 -20.50
N ALA A 501 14.45 3.84 -19.70
CA ALA A 501 15.72 4.34 -20.21
C ALA A 501 16.40 3.33 -21.14
N PHE A 502 16.33 2.03 -20.80
CA PHE A 502 16.83 0.95 -21.64
C PHE A 502 16.04 0.82 -22.94
N ILE A 503 14.71 0.89 -22.90
CA ILE A 503 13.84 0.85 -24.09
C ILE A 503 14.14 2.04 -25.01
N PHE A 504 14.12 3.28 -24.50
CA PHE A 504 14.36 4.47 -25.30
C PHE A 504 15.78 4.52 -25.88
N TYR A 505 16.77 4.01 -25.15
CA TYR A 505 18.12 3.83 -25.69
C TYR A 505 18.13 2.86 -26.88
N ASN A 506 17.50 1.69 -26.76
CA ASN A 506 17.45 0.71 -27.85
C ASN A 506 16.59 1.16 -29.04
N LEU A 507 15.64 2.07 -28.82
CA LEU A 507 14.88 2.74 -29.87
C LEU A 507 15.66 3.88 -30.56
N GLY A 508 16.84 4.25 -30.04
CA GLY A 508 17.67 5.33 -30.56
C GLY A 508 17.17 6.74 -30.23
N LEU A 509 16.27 6.87 -29.26
CA LEU A 509 15.67 8.16 -28.85
C LEU A 509 16.54 8.93 -27.87
N VAL A 510 17.35 8.21 -27.08
CA VAL A 510 18.27 8.80 -26.11
C VAL A 510 19.66 8.23 -26.26
N SER A 511 20.67 9.06 -25.99
CA SER A 511 22.06 8.62 -25.98
C SER A 511 22.26 7.63 -24.83
N ARG A 512 23.17 6.67 -25.02
CA ARG A 512 23.56 5.74 -23.96
C ARG A 512 24.02 6.46 -22.70
N LYS A 513 24.74 7.57 -22.88
CA LYS A 513 25.30 8.37 -21.80
C LYS A 513 24.20 9.05 -21.01
N SER A 514 23.26 9.71 -21.69
CA SER A 514 22.10 10.33 -21.06
C SER A 514 21.27 9.30 -20.29
N ALA A 515 20.92 8.18 -20.92
CA ALA A 515 20.16 7.09 -20.29
C ALA A 515 20.85 6.54 -19.03
N THR A 516 22.17 6.34 -19.07
CA THR A 516 22.95 5.82 -17.92
C THR A 516 23.02 6.84 -16.78
N VAL A 517 23.28 8.12 -17.10
CA VAL A 517 23.39 9.18 -16.09
C VAL A 517 22.03 9.42 -15.43
N ALA A 518 20.98 9.60 -16.23
CA ALA A 518 19.62 9.81 -15.74
C ALA A 518 19.18 8.65 -14.84
N SER A 519 19.39 7.40 -15.27
CA SER A 519 19.06 6.20 -14.48
C SER A 519 19.78 6.17 -13.13
N LEU A 520 21.09 6.42 -13.10
CA LEU A 520 21.87 6.37 -11.86
C LEU A 520 21.54 7.52 -10.91
N VAL A 521 21.28 8.71 -11.44
CA VAL A 521 20.87 9.89 -10.64
C VAL A 521 19.48 9.66 -10.08
N ALA A 522 18.50 9.28 -10.91
CA ALA A 522 17.14 8.99 -10.48
C ALA A 522 17.12 7.88 -9.42
N ALA A 523 17.81 6.76 -9.67
CA ALA A 523 17.92 5.68 -8.69
C ALA A 523 18.54 6.14 -7.37
N SER A 524 19.53 7.05 -7.41
CA SER A 524 20.10 7.61 -6.18
C SER A 524 19.10 8.49 -5.44
N LEU A 525 18.39 9.37 -6.15
CA LEU A 525 17.41 10.29 -5.55
C LEU A 525 16.23 9.53 -4.92
N PHE A 526 15.68 8.55 -5.62
CA PHE A 526 14.60 7.70 -5.08
C PHE A 526 15.06 6.93 -3.84
N MET A 527 16.28 6.37 -3.85
CA MET A 527 16.80 5.59 -2.72
C MET A 527 17.24 6.44 -1.52
N VAL A 528 17.52 7.73 -1.71
CA VAL A 528 17.76 8.66 -0.59
C VAL A 528 16.48 8.80 0.23
N GLY A 529 15.35 9.11 -0.43
CA GLY A 529 14.08 9.35 0.24
C GLY A 529 13.37 8.06 0.66
N GLY A 530 13.15 7.13 -0.28
CA GLY A 530 12.26 5.98 -0.07
C GLY A 530 12.81 4.90 0.87
N VAL A 531 14.14 4.71 0.99
CA VAL A 531 14.66 3.68 1.91
C VAL A 531 14.34 4.01 3.37
N PRO A 532 14.78 5.16 3.94
CA PRO A 532 14.40 5.53 5.30
C PRO A 532 12.98 6.11 5.39
N GLY A 533 12.43 6.57 4.25
CA GLY A 533 11.05 7.04 4.10
C GLY A 533 10.00 6.02 4.53
N THR A 534 10.32 4.71 4.45
CA THR A 534 9.53 3.60 5.00
C THR A 534 8.93 3.90 6.39
N PHE A 535 9.65 4.62 7.24
CA PHE A 535 9.22 4.96 8.59
C PHE A 535 8.01 5.91 8.68
N HIS A 536 7.60 6.56 7.59
CA HIS A 536 6.38 7.38 7.61
C HIS A 536 5.09 6.57 7.81
N HIS A 537 5.14 5.24 7.62
CA HIS A 537 4.05 4.33 7.95
C HIS A 537 4.13 3.81 9.39
N LEU A 538 5.17 4.15 10.14
CA LEU A 538 5.39 3.63 11.48
C LEU A 538 5.17 4.66 12.59
N TYR A 539 4.94 5.95 12.26
CA TYR A 539 4.83 7.04 13.22
C TYR A 539 3.98 6.72 14.45
N PHE A 540 2.85 6.05 14.24
CA PHE A 540 1.85 5.79 15.28
C PHE A 540 1.64 4.29 15.56
N ALA A 541 2.49 3.42 15.01
CA ALA A 541 2.39 1.97 15.12
C ALA A 541 3.35 1.39 16.18
N GLY A 542 3.49 2.07 17.32
CA GLY A 542 4.27 1.57 18.46
C GLY A 542 5.77 1.91 18.43
N THR A 543 6.21 2.87 17.61
CA THR A 543 7.61 3.29 17.50
C THR A 543 7.96 4.53 18.33
N THR A 544 9.23 4.92 18.33
CA THR A 544 9.78 6.05 19.07
C THR A 544 9.94 7.30 18.20
N THR A 545 10.18 8.45 18.83
CA THR A 545 10.41 9.74 18.18
C THR A 545 11.53 9.75 17.11
N PRO A 546 12.69 9.08 17.27
CA PRO A 546 13.71 9.03 16.22
C PRO A 546 13.22 8.43 14.90
N ILE A 547 12.33 7.42 14.96
CA ILE A 547 11.71 6.81 13.78
C ILE A 547 10.79 7.82 13.08
N LEU A 548 9.99 8.56 13.86
CA LEU A 548 9.16 9.66 13.35
C LEU A 548 10.00 10.75 12.67
N ALA A 549 11.10 11.16 13.29
CA ALA A 549 12.01 12.17 12.76
C ALA A 549 12.62 11.76 11.42
N VAL A 550 13.16 10.54 11.34
CA VAL A 550 13.77 10.01 10.11
C VAL A 550 12.71 9.82 9.04
N GLY A 551 11.57 9.22 9.36
CA GLY A 551 10.47 9.06 8.41
C GLY A 551 10.07 10.40 7.81
N ALA A 552 9.83 11.42 8.64
CA ALA A 552 9.38 12.73 8.18
C ALA A 552 10.38 13.45 7.28
N CYS A 553 11.65 13.48 7.66
CA CYS A 553 12.68 14.18 6.89
C CYS A 553 13.02 13.46 5.58
N PHE A 554 13.13 12.13 5.58
CA PHE A 554 13.53 11.37 4.39
C PHE A 554 12.38 11.19 3.39
N SER A 555 11.15 10.93 3.85
CA SER A 555 9.99 10.85 2.93
C SER A 555 9.67 12.22 2.30
N ALA A 556 9.99 13.34 2.96
CA ALA A 556 9.92 14.65 2.33
C ALA A 556 10.89 14.79 1.15
N LEU A 557 12.07 14.17 1.22
CA LEU A 557 13.05 14.16 0.12
C LEU A 557 12.62 13.25 -1.05
N GLU A 558 11.72 12.29 -0.81
CA GLU A 558 11.16 11.43 -1.86
C GLU A 558 10.27 12.20 -2.83
N VAL A 559 9.56 13.23 -2.36
CA VAL A 559 8.71 14.09 -3.18
C VAL A 559 9.50 15.05 -4.07
N VAL A 560 10.73 15.38 -3.67
CA VAL A 560 11.61 16.33 -4.37
C VAL A 560 11.83 15.99 -5.85
N PRO A 561 12.25 14.77 -6.24
CA PRO A 561 12.40 14.41 -7.65
C PRO A 561 11.08 14.42 -8.43
N LEU A 562 9.94 14.18 -7.78
CA LEU A 562 8.64 14.04 -8.44
C LEU A 562 8.16 15.34 -9.10
N ILE A 563 8.59 16.49 -8.60
CA ILE A 563 8.23 17.81 -9.15
C ILE A 563 8.92 18.07 -10.50
N LEU A 564 10.05 17.42 -10.78
CA LEU A 564 10.75 17.55 -12.07
C LEU A 564 10.15 16.68 -13.18
N LEU A 565 9.20 15.80 -12.85
CA LEU A 565 8.60 14.88 -13.81
C LEU A 565 7.81 15.58 -14.93
N GLY A 566 7.43 16.85 -14.75
CA GLY A 566 6.83 17.64 -15.82
C GLY A 566 7.74 17.78 -17.06
N LYS A 567 9.06 17.87 -16.86
CA LYS A 567 10.03 17.91 -17.96
C LYS A 567 10.11 16.56 -18.67
N GLU A 568 10.24 15.49 -17.90
CA GLU A 568 10.32 14.12 -18.41
C GLU A 568 9.03 13.73 -19.17
N ALA A 569 7.86 14.12 -18.66
CA ALA A 569 6.58 13.95 -19.33
C ALA A 569 6.56 14.62 -20.71
N HIS A 570 7.07 15.85 -20.81
CA HIS A 570 7.17 16.57 -22.07
C HIS A 570 8.14 15.90 -23.05
N GLU A 571 9.31 15.44 -22.59
CA GLU A 571 10.28 14.70 -23.41
C GLU A 571 9.68 13.40 -23.95
N HIS A 572 9.02 12.61 -23.10
CA HIS A 572 8.33 11.37 -23.50
C HIS A 572 7.22 11.62 -24.51
N TRP A 573 6.43 12.68 -24.30
CA TRP A 573 5.40 13.09 -25.26
C TRP A 573 6.01 13.50 -26.60
N ALA A 574 7.12 14.25 -26.60
CA ALA A 574 7.78 14.71 -27.82
C ALA A 574 8.31 13.54 -28.69
N TYR A 575 8.72 12.42 -28.09
CA TYR A 575 9.21 11.25 -28.83
C TYR A 575 8.21 10.67 -29.83
N GLN A 576 6.90 10.81 -29.58
CA GLN A 576 5.89 10.33 -30.54
C GLN A 576 5.89 11.12 -31.86
N HIS A 577 6.50 12.32 -31.86
CA HIS A 577 6.62 13.22 -33.00
C HIS A 577 8.02 13.20 -33.62
N ALA A 578 8.95 12.46 -33.04
CA ALA A 578 10.37 12.48 -33.42
C ALA A 578 10.64 11.80 -34.77
N THR A 579 9.95 10.69 -35.08
CA THR A 579 10.04 10.01 -36.38
C THR A 579 8.66 9.46 -36.82
N PRO A 580 8.46 9.19 -38.13
CA PRO A 580 7.17 8.66 -38.61
C PRO A 580 6.76 7.32 -37.98
N TRP A 581 7.72 6.45 -37.66
CA TRP A 581 7.42 5.11 -37.12
C TRP A 581 7.03 5.15 -35.64
N MET A 582 7.44 6.18 -34.88
CA MET A 582 7.06 6.36 -33.47
C MET A 582 5.56 6.56 -33.26
N LYS A 583 4.82 6.99 -34.29
CA LYS A 583 3.34 7.07 -34.24
C LYS A 583 2.70 5.74 -33.88
N ARG A 584 3.34 4.61 -34.20
CA ARG A 584 2.86 3.25 -33.85
C ARG A 584 2.94 2.94 -32.36
N LEU A 585 3.77 3.68 -31.61
CA LEU A 585 4.01 3.55 -30.17
C LEU A 585 3.35 4.65 -29.34
N ARG A 586 2.48 5.46 -29.96
CA ARG A 586 1.81 6.59 -29.31
C ARG A 586 1.13 6.22 -27.99
N TRP A 587 0.31 5.17 -27.96
CA TRP A 587 -0.48 4.83 -26.77
C TRP A 587 0.36 4.35 -25.58
N PRO A 588 1.38 3.47 -25.76
CA PRO A 588 2.36 3.23 -24.72
C PRO A 588 3.02 4.51 -24.17
N LEU A 589 3.44 5.42 -25.04
CA LEU A 589 4.03 6.70 -24.63
C LEU A 589 3.04 7.58 -23.86
N MET A 590 1.79 7.67 -24.31
CA MET A 590 0.73 8.41 -23.61
C MET A 590 0.48 7.85 -22.21
N CYS A 591 0.54 6.53 -22.02
CA CYS A 591 0.52 5.93 -20.69
C CYS A 591 1.70 6.42 -19.84
N PHE A 592 2.93 6.42 -20.35
CA PHE A 592 4.10 6.92 -19.61
C PHE A 592 4.03 8.43 -19.30
N VAL A 593 3.37 9.23 -20.14
CA VAL A 593 3.05 10.63 -19.83
C VAL A 593 2.05 10.72 -18.67
N ALA A 594 1.01 9.88 -18.66
CA ALA A 594 0.07 9.80 -17.53
C ALA A 594 0.75 9.35 -16.24
N VAL A 595 1.70 8.40 -16.31
CA VAL A 595 2.52 7.98 -15.16
C VAL A 595 3.22 9.19 -14.54
N ALA A 596 3.91 10.01 -15.33
CA ALA A 596 4.60 11.19 -14.83
C ALA A 596 3.64 12.22 -14.19
N PHE A 597 2.46 12.44 -14.79
CA PHE A 597 1.43 13.31 -14.23
C PHE A 597 0.92 12.82 -12.86
N TRP A 598 0.54 11.54 -12.78
CA TRP A 598 0.01 10.95 -11.54
C TRP A 598 1.09 10.70 -10.49
N ASN A 599 2.35 10.57 -10.88
CA ASN A 599 3.44 10.52 -9.92
C ASN A 599 3.61 11.87 -9.23
N MET A 600 3.54 12.98 -9.98
CA MET A 600 3.55 14.33 -9.39
C MET A 600 2.31 14.62 -8.54
N ILE A 601 1.09 14.33 -9.03
CA ILE A 601 -0.16 14.68 -8.33
C ILE A 601 -0.55 13.64 -7.27
N GLY A 602 -0.55 12.36 -7.64
CA GLY A 602 -0.94 11.25 -6.78
C GLY A 602 0.07 10.95 -5.68
N ALA A 603 1.33 10.71 -6.06
CA ALA A 603 2.38 10.42 -5.08
C ALA A 603 2.96 11.71 -4.45
N GLY A 604 3.23 12.74 -5.26
CA GLY A 604 3.78 14.00 -4.75
C GLY A 604 2.79 14.82 -3.93
N VAL A 605 1.74 15.37 -4.56
CA VAL A 605 0.79 16.29 -3.88
C VAL A 605 -0.05 15.57 -2.84
N PHE A 606 -0.77 14.51 -3.22
CA PHE A 606 -1.64 13.79 -2.28
C PHE A 606 -0.87 12.92 -1.29
N GLY A 607 0.35 12.47 -1.63
CA GLY A 607 1.22 11.81 -0.65
C GLY A 607 1.75 12.81 0.38
N PHE A 608 2.25 13.97 -0.04
CA PHE A 608 2.75 14.96 0.92
C PHE A 608 1.65 15.60 1.77
N LEU A 609 0.40 15.65 1.29
CA LEU A 609 -0.76 16.05 2.10
C LEU A 609 -0.84 15.23 3.41
N ILE A 610 -0.56 13.93 3.34
CA ILE A 610 -0.66 13.00 4.46
C ILE A 610 0.70 12.60 5.05
N ASN A 611 1.79 13.27 4.67
CA ASN A 611 3.15 12.84 5.04
C ASN A 611 3.71 13.45 6.34
N PRO A 612 3.60 14.78 6.61
CA PRO A 612 4.11 15.35 7.85
C PRO A 612 3.44 14.69 9.07
N PRO A 613 4.19 14.34 10.13
CA PRO A 613 3.64 13.68 11.31
C PRO A 613 2.41 14.38 11.91
N LEU A 614 2.37 15.71 11.90
CA LEU A 614 1.27 16.51 12.43
C LEU A 614 0.00 16.35 11.59
N SER A 615 0.16 16.31 10.25
CA SER A 615 -0.95 16.04 9.35
C SER A 615 -1.43 14.60 9.56
N LEU A 616 -0.51 13.64 9.48
CA LEU A 616 -0.85 12.22 9.56
C LEU A 616 -1.47 11.84 10.91
N PHE A 617 -1.14 12.54 12.01
CA PHE A 617 -1.73 12.29 13.33
C PHE A 617 -3.27 12.32 13.31
N TYR A 618 -3.86 13.25 12.55
CA TYR A 618 -5.32 13.36 12.40
C TYR A 618 -5.85 12.64 11.15
N LEU A 619 -5.00 12.41 10.15
CA LEU A 619 -5.41 11.87 8.85
C LEU A 619 -5.25 10.35 8.72
N GLN A 620 -4.44 9.71 9.57
CA GLN A 620 -4.19 8.28 9.49
C GLN A 620 -5.49 7.47 9.69
N GLY A 621 -5.80 6.63 8.71
CA GLY A 621 -7.03 5.84 8.70
C GLY A 621 -8.26 6.57 8.13
N LEU A 622 -8.10 7.69 7.43
CA LEU A 622 -9.21 8.41 6.78
C LEU A 622 -9.24 8.23 5.26
N ASN A 623 -10.32 8.68 4.60
CA ASN A 623 -10.47 8.57 3.15
C ASN A 623 -9.42 9.32 2.32
N THR A 624 -8.65 10.25 2.91
CA THR A 624 -7.50 10.87 2.24
C THR A 624 -6.38 9.88 1.94
N THR A 625 -6.19 8.84 2.76
CA THR A 625 -5.29 7.74 2.43
C THR A 625 -5.78 6.98 1.19
N ALA A 626 -7.10 6.78 1.04
CA ALA A 626 -7.67 6.19 -0.17
C ALA A 626 -7.50 7.08 -1.41
N VAL A 627 -7.58 8.41 -1.28
CA VAL A 627 -7.27 9.35 -2.37
C VAL A 627 -5.85 9.12 -2.87
N HIS A 628 -4.86 9.17 -1.98
CA HIS A 628 -3.47 8.95 -2.33
C HIS A 628 -3.25 7.55 -2.90
N ALA A 629 -3.79 6.50 -2.26
CA ALA A 629 -3.61 5.12 -2.69
C ALA A 629 -4.11 4.88 -4.13
N HIS A 630 -5.32 5.35 -4.50
CA HIS A 630 -5.82 5.18 -5.87
C HIS A 630 -5.03 6.02 -6.87
N ALA A 631 -4.72 7.28 -6.52
CA ALA A 631 -4.00 8.19 -7.40
C ALA A 631 -2.56 7.71 -7.67
N ALA A 632 -1.86 7.22 -6.66
CA ALA A 632 -0.48 6.74 -6.77
C ALA A 632 -0.42 5.32 -7.34
N LEU A 633 -1.12 4.34 -6.74
CA LEU A 633 -0.98 2.94 -7.14
C LEU A 633 -1.45 2.70 -8.58
N PHE A 634 -2.65 3.16 -8.93
CA PHE A 634 -3.14 3.03 -10.31
C PHE A 634 -2.52 4.08 -11.24
N GLY A 635 -2.49 5.34 -10.82
CA GLY A 635 -2.02 6.43 -11.67
C GLY A 635 -0.55 6.30 -12.08
N VAL A 636 0.31 5.77 -11.20
CA VAL A 636 1.73 5.51 -11.48
C VAL A 636 1.89 4.08 -11.98
N TYR A 637 1.78 3.09 -11.09
CA TYR A 637 2.14 1.71 -11.43
C TYR A 637 1.12 1.04 -12.35
N GLY A 638 -0.15 1.40 -12.24
CA GLY A 638 -1.19 0.89 -13.13
C GLY A 638 -1.02 1.35 -14.58
N PHE A 639 -0.90 2.65 -14.83
CA PHE A 639 -0.61 3.16 -16.19
C PHE A 639 0.73 2.67 -16.72
N LEU A 640 1.74 2.52 -15.87
CA LEU A 640 3.04 1.98 -16.25
C LEU A 640 2.93 0.53 -16.73
N ALA A 641 2.24 -0.33 -15.97
CA ALA A 641 2.00 -1.71 -16.35
C ALA A 641 1.17 -1.81 -17.64
N LEU A 642 0.13 -0.98 -17.79
CA LEU A 642 -0.66 -0.89 -19.02
C LEU A 642 0.20 -0.44 -20.22
N GLY A 643 1.03 0.59 -20.05
CA GLY A 643 1.96 1.07 -21.08
C GLY A 643 2.93 -0.02 -21.53
N PHE A 644 3.50 -0.77 -20.58
CA PHE A 644 4.37 -1.89 -20.87
C PHE A 644 3.68 -3.03 -21.63
N VAL A 645 2.50 -3.48 -21.18
CA VAL A 645 1.82 -4.59 -21.88
C VAL A 645 1.32 -4.18 -23.26
N LEU A 646 0.92 -2.93 -23.46
CA LEU A 646 0.58 -2.39 -24.79
C LEU A 646 1.82 -2.33 -25.70
N LEU A 647 2.97 -1.92 -25.16
CA LEU A 647 4.24 -1.93 -25.89
C LEU A 647 4.64 -3.36 -26.30
N VAL A 648 4.58 -4.30 -25.37
CA VAL A 648 4.89 -5.72 -25.65
C VAL A 648 3.90 -6.29 -26.67
N ALA A 649 2.60 -6.01 -26.54
CA ALA A 649 1.59 -6.45 -27.49
C ALA A 649 1.88 -5.94 -28.91
N ARG A 650 2.32 -4.67 -29.03
CA ARG A 650 2.66 -4.05 -30.32
C ARG A 650 3.82 -4.74 -31.03
N TYR A 651 4.84 -5.17 -30.29
CA TYR A 651 5.98 -5.90 -30.85
C TYR A 651 5.69 -7.38 -31.09
N LEU A 652 4.84 -7.99 -30.26
CA LEU A 652 4.41 -9.37 -30.44
C LEU A 652 3.57 -9.56 -31.72
N LYS A 653 2.81 -8.54 -32.11
CA LYS A 653 1.93 -8.53 -33.27
C LYS A 653 2.18 -7.28 -34.12
N PRO A 654 3.28 -7.25 -34.89
CA PRO A 654 3.74 -6.05 -35.58
C PRO A 654 2.74 -5.51 -36.63
N ASP A 655 1.92 -6.39 -37.20
CA ASP A 655 0.97 -6.04 -38.26
C ASP A 655 -0.36 -5.47 -37.75
N TYR A 656 -0.59 -5.50 -36.43
CA TYR A 656 -1.80 -4.95 -35.83
C TYR A 656 -1.57 -3.48 -35.45
N GLU A 657 -2.51 -2.61 -35.81
CA GLU A 657 -2.50 -1.19 -35.44
C GLU A 657 -3.46 -0.92 -34.30
N PHE A 658 -3.11 0.02 -33.40
CA PHE A 658 -4.02 0.42 -32.34
C PHE A 658 -5.24 1.14 -32.92
N GLU A 659 -6.44 0.77 -32.46
CA GLU A 659 -7.65 1.48 -32.87
C GLU A 659 -7.75 2.81 -32.13
N GLU A 660 -7.50 3.89 -32.86
CA GLU A 660 -7.38 5.24 -32.31
C GLU A 660 -8.59 5.67 -31.47
N LYS A 661 -9.81 5.41 -31.94
CA LYS A 661 -11.04 5.75 -31.19
C LYS A 661 -11.14 4.97 -29.90
N LEU A 662 -10.93 3.65 -29.95
CA LEU A 662 -11.06 2.76 -28.80
C LEU A 662 -10.04 3.12 -27.72
N MET A 663 -8.78 3.36 -28.12
CA MET A 663 -7.72 3.73 -27.19
C MET A 663 -7.88 5.15 -26.64
N SER A 664 -8.38 6.10 -27.44
CA SER A 664 -8.68 7.44 -26.96
C SER A 664 -9.77 7.43 -25.89
N TYR A 665 -10.88 6.69 -26.11
CA TYR A 665 -11.89 6.51 -25.08
C TYR A 665 -11.31 5.81 -23.85
N GLY A 666 -10.59 4.69 -24.02
CA GLY A 666 -9.99 3.95 -22.91
C GLY A 666 -9.07 4.81 -22.03
N PHE A 667 -8.13 5.52 -22.67
CA PHE A 667 -7.16 6.36 -21.97
C PHE A 667 -7.81 7.52 -21.21
N TRP A 668 -8.71 8.27 -21.86
CA TRP A 668 -9.34 9.42 -21.22
C TRP A 668 -10.37 9.01 -20.18
N MET A 669 -11.13 7.93 -20.39
CA MET A 669 -12.08 7.44 -19.40
C MET A 669 -11.38 6.93 -18.13
N LEU A 670 -10.21 6.28 -18.24
CA LEU A 670 -9.42 5.90 -17.06
C LEU A 670 -8.94 7.14 -16.28
N ASN A 671 -8.40 8.14 -16.97
CA ASN A 671 -7.92 9.37 -16.32
C ASN A 671 -9.07 10.19 -15.71
N LEU A 672 -10.15 10.43 -16.47
CA LEU A 672 -11.31 11.20 -16.02
C LEU A 672 -12.10 10.46 -14.94
N GLY A 673 -12.21 9.13 -15.01
CA GLY A 673 -12.80 8.31 -13.95
C GLY A 673 -12.00 8.42 -12.65
N LEU A 674 -10.67 8.36 -12.72
CA LEU A 674 -9.79 8.51 -11.56
C LEU A 674 -9.89 9.91 -10.94
N VAL A 675 -9.81 10.97 -11.75
CA VAL A 675 -10.02 12.35 -11.28
C VAL A 675 -11.42 12.51 -10.68
N GLY A 676 -12.44 11.99 -11.36
CA GLY A 676 -13.83 12.09 -10.94
C GLY A 676 -14.09 11.46 -9.58
N MET A 677 -13.64 10.21 -9.35
CA MET A 677 -13.90 9.53 -8.08
C MET A 677 -13.14 10.17 -6.91
N ILE A 678 -11.99 10.78 -7.18
CA ILE A 678 -11.23 11.53 -6.17
C ILE A 678 -11.93 12.86 -5.86
N ALA A 679 -12.15 13.70 -6.88
CA ALA A 679 -12.58 15.08 -6.69
C ALA A 679 -14.05 15.19 -6.23
N THR A 680 -14.92 14.25 -6.62
CA THR A 680 -16.36 14.32 -6.33
C THR A 680 -16.80 13.49 -5.13
N SER A 681 -15.95 12.58 -4.63
CA SER A 681 -16.32 11.65 -3.56
C SER A 681 -15.25 11.53 -2.49
N LEU A 682 -14.11 10.89 -2.80
CA LEU A 682 -13.11 10.52 -1.79
C LEU A 682 -12.50 11.73 -1.08
N LEU A 683 -12.10 12.76 -1.82
CA LEU A 683 -11.46 13.95 -1.25
C LEU A 683 -12.46 14.80 -0.42
N PRO A 684 -13.66 15.14 -0.91
CA PRO A 684 -14.67 15.81 -0.07
C PRO A 684 -15.02 15.04 1.20
N ALA A 685 -15.23 13.71 1.10
CA ALA A 685 -15.50 12.87 2.27
C ALA A 685 -14.32 12.87 3.26
N GLY A 686 -13.09 12.79 2.75
CA GLY A 686 -11.87 12.89 3.54
C GLY A 686 -11.74 14.22 4.27
N VAL A 687 -12.04 15.35 3.61
CA VAL A 687 -12.01 16.69 4.24
C VAL A 687 -13.03 16.81 5.37
N ILE A 688 -14.24 16.29 5.17
CA ILE A 688 -15.28 16.27 6.22
C ILE A 688 -14.83 15.41 7.41
N GLN A 689 -14.24 14.24 7.16
CA GLN A 689 -13.68 13.39 8.21
C GLN A 689 -12.53 14.06 8.96
N ILE A 690 -11.63 14.77 8.25
CA ILE A 690 -10.51 15.50 8.88
C ILE A 690 -11.03 16.52 9.88
N TYR A 691 -12.07 17.27 9.51
CA TYR A 691 -12.67 18.25 10.41
C TYR A 691 -13.15 17.59 11.71
N ALA A 692 -13.86 16.47 11.63
CA ALA A 692 -14.32 15.73 12.81
C ALA A 692 -13.16 15.11 13.61
N ALA A 693 -12.13 14.59 12.93
CA ALA A 693 -10.97 13.98 13.58
C ALA A 693 -10.16 15.01 14.38
N ILE A 694 -10.05 16.24 13.89
CA ILE A 694 -9.39 17.36 14.58
C ILE A 694 -10.27 17.92 15.70
N HIS A 695 -11.57 18.08 15.47
CA HIS A 695 -12.48 18.71 16.43
C HIS A 695 -12.83 17.79 17.61
N ASP A 696 -13.25 16.56 17.33
CA ASP A 696 -13.82 15.64 18.33
C ASP A 696 -12.88 14.48 18.66
N GLY A 697 -12.13 13.98 17.66
CA GLY A 697 -11.27 12.81 17.78
C GLY A 697 -11.49 11.79 16.66
N LEU A 698 -10.54 10.88 16.49
CA LEU A 698 -10.60 9.88 15.42
C LEU A 698 -11.80 8.93 15.57
N TRP A 699 -12.17 8.60 16.81
CA TRP A 699 -13.32 7.76 17.12
C TRP A 699 -14.62 8.31 16.50
N MET A 700 -14.79 9.64 16.49
CA MET A 700 -15.97 10.30 15.91
C MET A 700 -15.96 10.23 14.39
N ALA A 701 -14.83 10.59 13.75
CA ALA A 701 -14.68 10.58 12.30
C ALA A 701 -14.84 9.19 11.65
N ARG A 702 -14.69 8.12 12.44
CA ARG A 702 -14.83 6.72 12.05
C ARG A 702 -16.09 6.04 12.61
N SER A 703 -16.92 6.78 13.35
CA SER A 703 -18.13 6.24 13.98
C SER A 703 -19.26 5.99 12.97
N GLU A 704 -20.16 5.08 13.34
CA GLU A 704 -21.41 4.82 12.60
C GLU A 704 -22.24 6.12 12.42
N GLY A 705 -22.45 6.85 13.52
CA GLY A 705 -23.28 8.06 13.51
C GLY A 705 -22.73 9.16 12.61
N PHE A 706 -21.41 9.26 12.45
CA PHE A 706 -20.79 10.19 11.52
C PHE A 706 -20.86 9.69 10.08
N MET A 707 -20.42 8.47 9.82
CA MET A 707 -20.30 7.92 8.45
C MET A 707 -21.65 7.74 7.74
N GLN A 708 -22.75 7.64 8.49
CA GLN A 708 -24.10 7.50 7.96
C GLN A 708 -24.87 8.83 7.86
N GLN A 709 -24.21 9.97 8.04
CA GLN A 709 -24.80 11.27 7.70
C GLN A 709 -25.16 11.32 6.20
N ASP A 710 -26.33 11.90 5.88
CA ASP A 710 -26.87 11.97 4.53
C ASP A 710 -25.87 12.55 3.51
N SER A 711 -25.07 13.53 3.93
CA SER A 711 -24.04 14.15 3.09
C SER A 711 -22.92 13.16 2.69
N LEU A 712 -22.42 12.36 3.64
CA LEU A 712 -21.37 11.36 3.39
C LEU A 712 -21.90 10.14 2.64
N VAL A 713 -23.15 9.73 2.90
CA VAL A 713 -23.84 8.71 2.11
C VAL A 713 -24.00 9.16 0.66
N MET A 714 -24.47 10.40 0.43
CA MET A 714 -24.62 10.97 -0.91
C MET A 714 -23.29 11.06 -1.67
N LEU A 715 -22.21 11.52 -1.02
CA LEU A 715 -20.88 11.59 -1.63
C LEU A 715 -20.38 10.20 -2.08
N ARG A 716 -20.63 9.15 -1.29
CA ARG A 716 -20.30 7.76 -1.66
C ARG A 716 -21.17 7.25 -2.82
N TRP A 717 -22.45 7.62 -2.88
CA TRP A 717 -23.33 7.29 -4.00
C TRP A 717 -22.91 7.96 -5.32
N ILE A 718 -22.56 9.25 -5.29
CA ILE A 718 -22.12 10.00 -6.49
C ILE A 718 -20.88 9.37 -7.13
N ARG A 719 -20.03 8.72 -6.32
CA ARG A 719 -18.83 8.00 -6.78
C ARG A 719 -19.12 7.02 -7.92
N THR A 720 -20.28 6.36 -7.89
CA THR A 720 -20.70 5.36 -8.89
C THR A 720 -20.62 5.87 -10.33
N ILE A 721 -20.89 7.15 -10.57
CA ILE A 721 -20.81 7.76 -11.91
C ILE A 721 -19.37 7.72 -12.43
N SER A 722 -18.41 8.08 -11.58
CA SER A 722 -16.99 8.11 -11.94
C SER A 722 -16.41 6.70 -12.00
N ASP A 723 -16.86 5.80 -11.13
CA ASP A 723 -16.48 4.39 -11.14
C ASP A 723 -16.94 3.70 -12.44
N LEU A 724 -18.14 3.97 -12.93
CA LEU A 724 -18.63 3.44 -14.22
C LEU A 724 -17.81 3.95 -15.41
N VAL A 725 -17.42 5.23 -15.40
CA VAL A 725 -16.52 5.80 -16.41
C VAL A 725 -15.17 5.09 -16.38
N PHE A 726 -14.61 4.87 -15.18
CA PHE A 726 -13.35 4.16 -15.01
C PHE A 726 -13.43 2.71 -15.51
N ILE A 727 -14.50 1.98 -15.16
CA ILE A 727 -14.76 0.61 -15.61
C ILE A 727 -14.86 0.53 -17.14
N ALA A 728 -15.62 1.44 -17.76
CA ALA A 728 -15.73 1.52 -19.21
C ALA A 728 -14.35 1.74 -19.87
N GLY A 729 -13.55 2.66 -19.32
CA GLY A 729 -12.19 2.91 -19.79
C GLY A 729 -11.30 1.68 -19.69
N GLY A 730 -11.35 0.98 -18.56
CA GLY A 730 -10.61 -0.26 -18.36
C GLY A 730 -11.00 -1.34 -19.36
N CYS A 731 -12.30 -1.54 -19.59
CA CYS A 731 -12.83 -2.46 -20.59
C CYS A 731 -12.35 -2.11 -22.01
N CYS A 732 -12.29 -0.84 -22.39
CA CYS A 732 -11.76 -0.43 -23.70
C CYS A 732 -10.30 -0.82 -23.89
N VAL A 733 -9.44 -0.56 -22.88
CA VAL A 733 -8.01 -0.92 -22.94
C VAL A 733 -7.82 -2.43 -22.94
N ALA A 734 -8.54 -3.16 -22.10
CA ALA A 734 -8.48 -4.62 -22.04
C ALA A 734 -8.95 -5.25 -23.37
N TRP A 735 -10.01 -4.71 -23.96
CA TRP A 735 -10.51 -5.14 -25.27
C TRP A 735 -9.48 -4.91 -26.38
N GLN A 736 -8.84 -3.74 -26.42
CA GLN A 736 -7.77 -3.47 -27.38
C GLN A 736 -6.61 -4.46 -27.24
N ALA A 737 -6.09 -4.65 -26.01
CA ALA A 737 -4.98 -5.55 -25.75
C ALA A 737 -5.32 -7.00 -26.17
N THR A 738 -6.54 -7.43 -25.85
CA THR A 738 -7.09 -8.75 -26.21
C THR A 738 -7.17 -8.92 -27.73
N LYS A 739 -7.70 -7.93 -28.46
CA LYS A 739 -7.77 -7.96 -29.93
C LYS A 739 -6.39 -8.10 -30.57
N ILE A 740 -5.38 -7.40 -30.05
CA ILE A 740 -4.01 -7.53 -30.55
C ILE A 740 -3.50 -8.95 -30.37
N VAL A 741 -3.50 -9.49 -29.14
CA VAL A 741 -2.85 -10.79 -28.85
C VAL A 741 -3.55 -11.96 -29.54
N PHE A 742 -4.88 -11.93 -29.67
CA PHE A 742 -5.66 -12.97 -30.35
C PHE A 742 -5.87 -12.73 -31.85
N SER A 743 -5.35 -11.64 -32.40
CA SER A 743 -5.40 -11.41 -33.85
C SER A 743 -4.71 -12.56 -34.61
N LYS A 744 -5.41 -13.08 -35.62
CA LYS A 744 -4.79 -13.97 -36.62
C LYS A 744 -3.81 -13.11 -37.41
N GLY A 745 -2.54 -13.48 -37.44
CA GLY A 745 -1.53 -12.76 -38.21
C GLY A 745 -2.02 -12.64 -39.65
N THR A 746 -2.24 -11.43 -40.12
CA THR A 746 -2.51 -11.19 -41.53
C THR A 746 -1.23 -11.54 -42.25
N GLY A 747 -1.20 -12.65 -42.97
CA GLY A 747 -0.04 -13.14 -43.73
C GLY A 747 0.37 -12.23 -44.90
N LYS A 748 0.25 -10.91 -44.78
CA LYS A 748 0.87 -9.96 -45.69
C LYS A 748 2.36 -9.95 -45.35
N LYS A 749 3.11 -10.81 -46.04
CA LYS A 749 4.52 -10.55 -46.32
C LYS A 749 4.58 -9.15 -46.90
N THR A 750 5.06 -8.17 -46.15
CA THR A 750 5.50 -6.90 -46.72
C THR A 750 6.67 -7.23 -47.65
N ALA A 751 6.44 -7.02 -48.95
CA ALA A 751 7.46 -7.09 -49.99
C ALA A 751 8.47 -5.95 -49.84
#